data_AF-A0A1E3BB94-F1
#
_entry.id   AF-A0A1E3BB94-F1
#
_cell.length_a   1.000
_cell.length_b   1.000
_cell.length_c   1.000
_cell.angle_alpha   90.00
_cell.angle_beta   90.00
_cell.angle_gamma   90.00
#
_symmetry.space_group_name_H-M   'P 1'
#
loop_
_entity.id
_entity.type
_entity.pdbx_description
1 polymer ?
#
loop_
_entity_poly.entity_id
_entity_poly.type
_entity_poly.pdbx_seq_one_letter_code
_entity_poly.pdbx_strand_id
1 'polypeptide(L)'
;MHLRPGHAEARIPVLQQLIRENPLGILTTAIKSPTHPFLQSSHIPFLLDVPENSSEDNPGTLRGHVAKQNPQAKALIDALTATQSEKNDAETVELPDEVLVLFNGPHHHYVTPKFYTETKPATGKVVPTWNYSAVQAYGKIKVYCDSKSDVTGGFLQKQIEDLSQHAETGVMGYASPWKVADAPENYVQLLKKNIIGIEIRIERLQGKFKMSQEMGKGDREGVIEGFGKLGTETGEGIAKTVPITLLRKNCGDNIPVLPTHQPYHGKSGHNKRIKYAMINPCYTCRRRHVQCDRSKVPCAKCEKAGLECTDKRPLRWVKGMAIRGNLQGMSVEDASKAVARSDRVPVGLGDTAVGSLDRTSRFYLDYYNDRICKLFIVYDSNKNPFRSLISLAVNDKTLLKAVLALAAQHKANTGYSDQSEQSSSSLTISHRDALAFKHQAIQGLSQAVQDVTLCRQDTTLASIFLLIFLDLLESGSDRWNVHLEGAKSLISLNHPFGNDNPGQTVQEIRNFVAKQIYSIETLGATFVRPKLLSQFAPPGMLPQDTVEQSFLGCPEYLLHAIQYISHQRDVIAGLDTNTLDTVPIEIHIQNLTTVLDSIQQFDCYLWASTLPHQSQVHDTNKLCILSQAYKLGALLYGQRVLDALTNQTTAQDDLLYELIGVIGSLRSDYSLFKCILWPICIAALESPWPAQREFLTACLDKFWQDTMCLNAVNAGKIVQQYWQWADGQGQESRWIFHIGFLGGDWLLI
;
A
#
# COMPACT_ATOMS: atom_id res chain seq x y z
N MET A 1 -20.43 3.48 13.37
CA MET A 1 -20.25 2.13 12.78
C MET A 1 -21.57 1.64 12.16
N HIS A 2 -21.56 0.84 11.09
CA HIS A 2 -22.82 0.23 10.59
C HIS A 2 -23.26 -0.93 11.50
N LEU A 3 -24.41 -0.77 12.15
CA LEU A 3 -25.00 -1.67 13.14
C LEU A 3 -26.24 -2.36 12.59
N ARG A 4 -26.05 -3.46 11.86
CA ARG A 4 -27.17 -4.34 11.51
C ARG A 4 -27.76 -4.92 12.81
N PRO A 5 -29.09 -4.96 13.02
CA PRO A 5 -29.69 -5.39 14.27
C PRO A 5 -29.18 -6.75 14.79
N GLY A 6 -28.93 -7.71 13.89
CA GLY A 6 -28.40 -9.02 14.27
C GLY A 6 -26.98 -9.03 14.83
N HIS A 7 -26.20 -7.97 14.60
CA HIS A 7 -24.80 -7.82 15.03
C HIS A 7 -24.60 -6.69 16.05
N ALA A 8 -25.65 -5.90 16.33
CA ALA A 8 -25.59 -4.83 17.31
C ALA A 8 -25.65 -5.41 18.73
N GLU A 9 -24.78 -4.92 19.61
CA GLU A 9 -24.90 -5.15 21.05
C GLU A 9 -25.24 -3.83 21.72
N ALA A 10 -26.39 -3.80 22.41
CA ALA A 10 -26.95 -2.59 22.99
C ALA A 10 -26.82 -2.55 24.52
N ARG A 11 -26.55 -3.68 25.19
CA ARG A 11 -26.51 -3.73 26.64
C ARG A 11 -25.24 -3.09 27.16
N ILE A 12 -25.40 -1.94 27.81
CA ILE A 12 -24.32 -1.14 28.36
C ILE A 12 -23.36 -1.97 29.24
N PRO A 13 -23.81 -2.84 30.17
CA PRO A 13 -22.89 -3.65 30.97
C PRO A 13 -21.95 -4.54 30.16
N VAL A 14 -22.42 -5.09 29.03
CA VAL A 14 -21.60 -5.92 28.12
C VAL A 14 -20.56 -5.08 27.39
N LEU A 15 -20.94 -3.87 26.96
CA LEU A 15 -20.01 -2.96 26.29
C LEU A 15 -18.94 -2.45 27.25
N GLN A 16 -19.32 -2.12 28.48
CA GLN A 16 -18.40 -1.74 29.55
C GLN A 16 -17.43 -2.87 29.89
N GLN A 17 -17.90 -4.12 29.94
CA GLN A 17 -17.04 -5.28 30.17
C GLN A 17 -15.98 -5.41 29.07
N LEU A 18 -16.38 -5.30 27.80
CA LEU A 18 -15.41 -5.34 26.68
C LEU A 18 -14.36 -4.23 26.81
N ILE A 19 -14.76 -3.01 27.20
CA ILE A 19 -13.81 -1.91 27.43
C ILE A 19 -12.82 -2.24 28.56
N ARG A 20 -13.30 -2.79 29.69
CA ARG A 20 -12.42 -3.14 30.83
C ARG A 20 -11.42 -4.24 30.49
N GLU A 21 -11.85 -5.24 29.73
CA GLU A 21 -11.01 -6.34 29.27
C GLU A 21 -10.04 -5.92 28.16
N ASN A 22 -10.34 -4.84 27.43
CA ASN A 22 -9.55 -4.37 26.30
C ASN A 22 -9.27 -2.86 26.42
N PRO A 23 -8.49 -2.42 27.43
CA PRO A 23 -8.38 -1.00 27.81
C PRO A 23 -7.60 -0.14 26.80
N LEU A 24 -6.90 -0.73 25.83
CA LEU A 24 -6.16 0.02 24.82
C LEU A 24 -7.11 0.51 23.70
N GLY A 25 -7.64 1.73 23.87
CA GLY A 25 -8.56 2.35 22.93
C GLY A 25 -7.86 3.19 21.86
N ILE A 26 -8.53 3.42 20.74
CA ILE A 26 -8.10 4.33 19.67
C ILE A 26 -8.91 5.62 19.79
N LEU A 27 -8.31 6.69 20.31
CA LEU A 27 -8.95 8.01 20.42
C LEU A 27 -8.86 8.76 19.10
N THR A 28 -9.99 9.02 18.46
CA THR A 28 -10.14 9.86 17.27
C THR A 28 -10.75 11.21 17.61
N THR A 29 -10.08 12.29 17.20
CA THR A 29 -10.53 13.68 17.39
C THR A 29 -10.54 14.44 16.06
N ALA A 30 -11.49 15.36 15.90
CA ALA A 30 -11.61 16.24 14.74
C ALA A 30 -11.38 17.71 15.16
N ILE A 31 -10.12 18.11 15.36
CA ILE A 31 -9.76 19.42 15.92
C ILE A 31 -9.13 20.28 14.83
N LYS A 32 -9.70 21.46 14.59
CA LYS A 32 -9.10 22.43 13.67
C LYS A 32 -7.83 22.99 14.30
N SER A 33 -6.69 22.74 13.65
CA SER A 33 -5.40 23.29 14.05
C SER A 33 -4.67 23.83 12.82
N PRO A 34 -3.99 24.99 12.91
CA PRO A 34 -3.17 25.51 11.82
C PRO A 34 -1.89 24.69 11.59
N THR A 35 -1.45 23.91 12.58
CA THR A 35 -0.16 23.19 12.60
C THR A 35 -0.32 21.67 12.63
N HIS A 36 -1.50 21.15 13.00
CA HIS A 36 -1.78 19.72 13.12
C HIS A 36 -2.92 19.25 12.19
N PRO A 37 -2.92 17.99 11.71
CA PRO A 37 -4.01 17.46 10.90
C PRO A 37 -5.37 17.56 11.59
N PHE A 38 -6.43 17.78 10.82
CA PHE A 38 -7.80 17.92 11.34
C PHE A 38 -8.29 16.65 12.05
N LEU A 39 -8.19 15.50 11.39
CA LEU A 39 -8.48 14.19 11.98
C LEU A 39 -7.19 13.56 12.50
N GLN A 40 -7.18 13.19 13.77
CA GLN A 40 -6.05 12.55 14.43
C GLN A 40 -6.52 11.32 15.18
N SER A 41 -5.66 10.31 15.30
CA SER A 41 -5.95 9.11 16.09
C SER A 41 -4.70 8.59 16.80
N SER A 42 -4.85 8.23 18.07
CA SER A 42 -3.78 7.67 18.91
C SER A 42 -4.30 6.47 19.71
N HIS A 43 -3.46 5.46 19.89
CA HIS A 43 -3.71 4.39 20.85
C HIS A 43 -3.42 4.90 22.26
N ILE A 44 -4.41 4.79 23.16
CA ILE A 44 -4.34 5.30 24.53
C ILE A 44 -4.94 4.24 25.46
N PRO A 45 -4.23 3.84 26.53
CA PRO A 45 -4.82 3.04 27.60
C PRO A 45 -5.86 3.87 28.36
N PHE A 46 -7.07 3.35 28.46
CA PHE A 46 -8.17 3.96 29.19
C PHE A 46 -8.62 3.10 30.36
N LEU A 47 -8.96 3.77 31.46
CA LEU A 47 -9.77 3.20 32.53
C LEU A 47 -11.22 3.65 32.33
N LEU A 48 -12.15 2.74 32.58
CA LEU A 48 -13.58 3.02 32.56
C LEU A 48 -14.11 3.12 33.99
N ASP A 49 -14.50 4.32 34.39
CA ASP A 49 -15.17 4.56 35.66
C ASP A 49 -16.69 4.52 35.47
N VAL A 50 -17.36 3.72 36.30
CA VAL A 50 -18.82 3.66 36.37
C VAL A 50 -19.21 3.87 37.84
N PRO A 51 -19.99 4.91 38.18
CA PRO A 51 -20.39 5.14 39.57
C PRO A 51 -21.19 3.97 40.14
N GLU A 52 -20.86 3.51 41.34
CA GLU A 52 -21.45 2.32 41.97
C GLU A 52 -22.99 2.40 42.13
N ASN A 53 -23.55 3.61 42.23
CA ASN A 53 -24.99 3.85 42.38
C ASN A 53 -25.66 4.35 41.08
N SER A 54 -25.06 4.13 39.92
CA SER A 54 -25.63 4.57 38.64
C SER A 54 -26.58 3.52 38.05
N SER A 55 -27.53 3.98 37.22
CA SER A 55 -28.39 3.07 36.45
C SER A 55 -27.54 2.15 35.57
N GLU A 56 -28.02 0.93 35.30
CA GLU A 56 -27.33 -0.02 34.43
C GLU A 56 -27.06 0.54 33.02
N ASP A 57 -27.83 1.54 32.60
CA ASP A 57 -27.69 2.26 31.33
C ASP A 57 -26.62 3.36 31.35
N ASN A 58 -25.98 3.66 32.48
CA ASN A 58 -24.94 4.69 32.55
C ASN A 58 -23.71 4.23 31.74
N PRO A 59 -23.31 4.93 30.67
CA PRO A 59 -22.21 4.49 29.82
C PRO A 59 -20.83 4.63 30.48
N GLY A 60 -20.69 5.46 31.53
CA GLY A 60 -19.46 5.69 32.27
C GLY A 60 -18.58 6.83 31.75
N THR A 61 -17.39 6.96 32.33
CA THR A 61 -16.38 7.97 31.99
C THR A 61 -15.04 7.27 31.70
N LEU A 62 -14.36 7.66 30.63
CA LEU A 62 -13.01 7.16 30.33
C LEU A 62 -11.94 8.11 30.87
N ARG A 63 -10.93 7.59 31.55
CA ARG A 63 -9.72 8.32 31.94
C ARG A 63 -8.48 7.77 31.26
N GLY A 64 -7.66 8.65 30.70
CA GLY A 64 -6.40 8.31 30.06
C GLY A 64 -5.37 9.42 30.22
N HIS A 65 -4.18 9.19 29.70
CA HIS A 65 -3.17 10.24 29.56
C HIS A 65 -2.45 10.13 28.21
N VAL A 66 -1.89 11.25 27.76
CA VAL A 66 -1.17 11.34 26.48
C VAL A 66 0.12 12.12 26.67
N ALA A 67 1.20 11.68 26.04
CA ALA A 67 2.44 12.45 26.01
C ALA A 67 2.21 13.85 25.40
N LYS A 68 2.73 14.91 26.04
CA LYS A 68 2.65 16.31 25.54
C LYS A 68 3.28 16.48 24.16
N GLN A 69 4.23 15.62 23.79
CA GLN A 69 4.86 15.63 22.47
C GLN A 69 3.95 15.10 21.36
N ASN A 70 2.88 14.36 21.69
CA ASN A 70 1.92 13.85 20.72
C ASN A 70 1.21 15.03 20.00
N PRO A 71 1.21 15.07 18.65
CA PRO A 71 0.49 16.09 17.89
C PRO A 71 -0.99 16.24 18.27
N GLN A 72 -1.65 15.14 18.66
CA GLN A 72 -3.05 15.16 19.11
C GLN A 72 -3.20 15.85 20.47
N ALA A 73 -2.23 15.66 21.39
CA ALA A 73 -2.19 16.38 22.66
C ALA A 73 -1.98 17.89 22.45
N LYS A 74 -1.10 18.27 21.51
CA LYS A 74 -0.88 19.68 21.15
C LYS A 74 -2.14 20.32 20.58
N ALA A 75 -2.82 19.65 19.65
CA ALA A 75 -4.07 20.14 19.09
C ALA A 75 -5.18 20.28 20.15
N LEU A 76 -5.27 19.34 21.11
CA LEU A 76 -6.17 19.46 22.26
C LEU A 76 -5.86 20.70 23.10
N ILE A 77 -4.58 20.94 23.42
CA ILE A 77 -4.15 22.11 24.20
C ILE A 77 -4.44 23.42 23.46
N ASP A 78 -4.18 23.47 22.15
CA ASP A 78 -4.47 24.64 21.32
C ASP A 78 -5.98 24.96 21.32
N ALA A 79 -6.82 23.93 21.18
CA ALA A 79 -8.28 24.06 21.20
C ALA A 79 -8.80 24.55 22.56
N LEU A 80 -8.22 24.09 23.67
CA LEU A 80 -8.55 24.59 25.01
C LEU A 80 -8.19 26.07 25.14
N THR A 81 -6.99 26.47 24.69
CA THR A 81 -6.51 27.85 24.78
C THR A 81 -7.43 28.80 24.00
N ALA A 82 -7.88 28.38 22.82
CA ALA A 82 -8.85 29.11 22.03
C ALA A 82 -10.21 29.24 22.75
N THR A 83 -10.66 28.17 23.42
CA THR A 83 -11.96 28.15 24.13
C THR A 83 -11.93 28.93 25.46
N GLN A 84 -10.80 28.95 26.16
CA GLN A 84 -10.60 29.71 27.39
C GLN A 84 -10.61 31.23 27.16
N SER A 85 -10.25 31.68 25.96
CA SER A 85 -10.31 33.11 25.59
C SER A 85 -11.75 33.66 25.54
N GLU A 86 -12.76 32.78 25.55
CA GLU A 86 -14.19 33.13 25.51
C GLU A 86 -14.93 32.91 26.84
N LYS A 87 -14.33 32.22 27.83
CA LYS A 87 -14.92 31.93 29.14
C LYS A 87 -13.91 32.12 30.27
N ASN A 88 -14.08 33.16 31.08
CA ASN A 88 -13.25 33.39 32.28
C ASN A 88 -13.43 32.26 33.32
N ASP A 89 -12.29 31.84 33.89
CA ASP A 89 -12.10 31.12 35.16
C ASP A 89 -12.39 29.61 35.27
N ALA A 90 -12.39 28.84 34.17
CA ALA A 90 -12.40 27.37 34.29
C ALA A 90 -10.98 26.76 34.12
N GLU A 91 -10.43 26.24 35.22
CA GLU A 91 -9.13 25.53 35.29
C GLU A 91 -9.08 24.27 34.42
N THR A 92 -10.26 23.76 34.03
CA THR A 92 -10.44 22.65 33.10
C THR A 92 -11.57 22.97 32.11
N VAL A 93 -11.33 22.77 30.82
CA VAL A 93 -12.34 23.04 29.78
C VAL A 93 -12.72 21.75 29.05
N GLU A 94 -14.02 21.50 28.96
CA GLU A 94 -14.60 20.47 28.09
C GLU A 94 -14.67 21.01 26.67
N LEU A 95 -14.14 20.28 25.70
CA LEU A 95 -14.21 20.69 24.29
C LEU A 95 -15.64 20.51 23.75
N PRO A 96 -16.10 21.41 22.87
CA PRO A 96 -17.49 21.42 22.42
C PRO A 96 -17.82 20.30 21.45
N ASP A 97 -16.85 19.80 20.69
CA ASP A 97 -17.05 18.74 19.70
C ASP A 97 -16.96 17.34 20.33
N GLU A 98 -17.73 16.39 19.81
CA GLU A 98 -17.64 15.00 20.26
C GLU A 98 -16.32 14.34 19.80
N VAL A 99 -15.83 13.40 20.60
CA VAL A 99 -14.69 12.53 20.28
C VAL A 99 -15.17 11.08 20.20
N LEU A 100 -14.39 10.25 19.50
CA LEU A 100 -14.64 8.81 19.38
C LEU A 100 -13.48 8.03 19.99
N VAL A 101 -13.77 7.05 20.84
CA VAL A 101 -12.82 6.00 21.25
C VAL A 101 -13.30 4.65 20.73
N LEU A 102 -12.46 3.96 19.95
CA LEU A 102 -12.74 2.60 19.47
C LEU A 102 -11.96 1.58 20.31
N PHE A 103 -12.68 0.62 20.88
CA PHE A 103 -12.13 -0.55 21.57
C PHE A 103 -12.44 -1.81 20.74
N ASN A 104 -11.43 -2.63 20.49
CA ASN A 104 -11.58 -3.89 19.76
C ASN A 104 -11.52 -5.07 20.72
N GLY A 105 -12.30 -6.12 20.46
CA GLY A 105 -12.12 -7.39 21.15
C GLY A 105 -10.78 -8.03 20.79
N PRO A 106 -10.25 -8.91 21.66
CA PRO A 106 -8.90 -9.43 21.52
C PRO A 106 -8.81 -10.43 20.36
N HIS A 107 -9.92 -11.09 20.03
CA HIS A 107 -9.99 -12.09 18.98
C HIS A 107 -10.86 -11.60 17.83
N HIS A 108 -10.29 -11.62 16.63
CA HIS A 108 -10.96 -11.32 15.38
C HIS A 108 -10.32 -12.18 14.28
N HIS A 109 -11.12 -12.76 13.40
CA HIS A 109 -10.59 -13.64 12.37
C HIS A 109 -11.49 -13.71 11.15
N TYR A 110 -10.87 -13.95 9.99
CA TYR A 110 -11.56 -14.35 8.77
C TYR A 110 -12.28 -15.69 8.97
N VAL A 111 -13.57 -15.73 8.62
CA VAL A 111 -14.39 -16.94 8.59
C VAL A 111 -14.45 -17.43 7.15
N THR A 112 -13.80 -18.57 6.91
CA THR A 112 -13.85 -19.23 5.60
C THR A 112 -15.21 -19.89 5.37
N PRO A 113 -15.77 -19.85 4.15
CA PRO A 113 -16.97 -20.61 3.83
C PRO A 113 -16.81 -22.11 4.03
N LYS A 114 -15.57 -22.63 4.09
CA LYS A 114 -15.30 -24.05 4.40
C LYS A 114 -15.80 -24.46 5.79
N PHE A 115 -16.01 -23.53 6.70
CA PHE A 115 -16.55 -23.82 8.04
C PHE A 115 -18.07 -24.00 8.05
N TYR A 116 -18.78 -23.62 6.99
CA TYR A 116 -20.22 -23.80 6.90
C TYR A 116 -20.53 -25.23 6.44
N THR A 117 -20.89 -26.09 7.38
CA THR A 117 -21.08 -27.54 7.16
C THR A 117 -22.47 -27.90 6.67
N GLU A 118 -23.42 -26.97 6.69
CA GLU A 118 -24.82 -27.18 6.30
C GLU A 118 -25.16 -26.43 5.01
N THR A 119 -25.05 -25.10 5.01
CA THR A 119 -25.49 -24.29 3.85
C THR A 119 -24.60 -24.47 2.64
N LYS A 120 -23.28 -24.68 2.84
CA LYS A 120 -22.33 -24.88 1.74
C LYS A 120 -22.61 -26.16 0.95
N PRO A 121 -22.68 -27.37 1.55
CA PRO A 121 -23.01 -28.57 0.78
C PRO A 121 -24.44 -28.57 0.24
N ALA A 122 -25.40 -27.96 0.95
CA ALA A 122 -26.80 -27.97 0.54
C ALA A 122 -27.09 -27.03 -0.65
N THR A 123 -26.50 -25.83 -0.68
CA THR A 123 -26.86 -24.79 -1.66
C THR A 123 -25.68 -24.09 -2.31
N GLY A 124 -24.48 -24.17 -1.73
CA GLY A 124 -23.31 -23.39 -2.14
C GLY A 124 -23.42 -21.87 -1.91
N LYS A 125 -24.56 -21.36 -1.43
CA LYS A 125 -24.83 -19.92 -1.27
C LYS A 125 -24.26 -19.36 0.03
N VAL A 126 -22.95 -19.43 0.17
CA VAL A 126 -22.20 -18.92 1.32
C VAL A 126 -21.08 -17.99 0.87
N VAL A 127 -20.80 -16.96 1.67
CA VAL A 127 -19.75 -15.98 1.37
C VAL A 127 -18.75 -15.88 2.52
N PRO A 128 -17.47 -15.58 2.24
CA PRO A 128 -16.49 -15.37 3.28
C PRO A 128 -16.81 -14.13 4.10
N THR A 129 -16.40 -14.13 5.38
CA THR A 129 -16.66 -12.98 6.24
C THR A 129 -15.62 -12.82 7.35
N TRP A 130 -15.82 -11.87 8.25
CA TRP A 130 -15.00 -11.68 9.44
C TRP A 130 -15.86 -11.75 10.69
N ASN A 131 -15.37 -12.48 11.68
CA ASN A 131 -15.87 -12.44 13.04
C ASN A 131 -15.00 -11.53 13.89
N TYR A 132 -15.63 -10.61 14.62
CA TYR A 132 -14.98 -9.63 15.48
C TYR A 132 -16.00 -8.99 16.43
N SER A 133 -15.49 -8.42 17.53
CA SER A 133 -16.26 -7.56 18.43
C SER A 133 -15.59 -6.20 18.58
N ALA A 134 -16.39 -5.13 18.70
CA ALA A 134 -15.88 -3.78 18.89
C ALA A 134 -16.91 -2.89 19.61
N VAL A 135 -16.40 -1.89 20.34
CA VAL A 135 -17.20 -0.85 21.01
C VAL A 135 -16.70 0.53 20.59
N GLN A 136 -17.62 1.37 20.10
CA GLN A 136 -17.38 2.78 19.85
C GLN A 136 -17.99 3.60 20.99
N ALA A 137 -17.15 4.31 21.74
CA ALA A 137 -17.55 5.26 22.75
C ALA A 137 -17.47 6.69 22.18
N TYR A 138 -18.61 7.37 22.17
CA TYR A 138 -18.73 8.77 21.74
C TYR A 138 -18.99 9.64 22.97
N GLY A 139 -18.33 10.78 23.07
CA GLY A 139 -18.48 11.65 24.23
C GLY A 139 -17.74 12.97 24.13
N LYS A 140 -17.72 13.71 25.23
CA LYS A 140 -17.02 15.00 25.35
C LYS A 140 -15.73 14.84 26.13
N ILE A 141 -14.67 15.44 25.61
CA ILE A 141 -13.33 15.35 26.20
C ILE A 141 -13.04 16.59 27.05
N LYS A 142 -12.60 16.33 28.28
CA LYS A 142 -12.03 17.30 29.21
C LYS A 142 -10.54 17.00 29.37
N VAL A 143 -9.72 18.04 29.35
CA VAL A 143 -8.25 17.90 29.28
C VAL A 143 -7.60 18.57 30.49
N TYR A 144 -6.62 17.89 31.08
CA TYR A 144 -5.85 18.30 32.24
C TYR A 144 -4.38 18.48 31.83
N CYS A 145 -3.96 19.71 31.54
CA CYS A 145 -2.65 19.97 30.92
C CYS A 145 -1.72 20.91 31.71
N ASP A 146 -2.24 21.66 32.69
CA ASP A 146 -1.41 22.54 33.51
C ASP A 146 -0.65 21.75 34.57
N SER A 147 0.65 21.57 34.33
CA SER A 147 1.52 20.83 35.25
C SER A 147 1.76 21.53 36.60
N LYS A 148 1.32 22.78 36.77
CA LYS A 148 1.40 23.51 38.04
C LYS A 148 0.10 23.43 38.85
N SER A 149 -1.00 22.98 38.25
CA SER A 149 -2.30 22.86 38.88
C SER A 149 -2.36 21.60 39.76
N ASP A 150 -2.80 21.77 41.01
CA ASP A 150 -3.04 20.65 41.93
C ASP A 150 -4.15 19.71 41.42
N VAL A 151 -5.14 20.26 40.70
CA VAL A 151 -6.22 19.48 40.07
C VAL A 151 -5.65 18.55 38.98
N THR A 152 -4.79 19.08 38.11
CA THR A 152 -4.12 18.28 37.07
C THR A 152 -3.17 17.25 37.71
N GLY A 153 -2.42 17.67 38.73
CA GLY A 153 -1.50 16.80 39.47
C GLY A 153 -2.21 15.63 40.15
N GLY A 154 -3.33 15.89 40.80
CA GLY A 154 -4.17 14.89 41.46
C GLY A 154 -4.87 13.95 40.48
N PHE A 155 -5.42 14.47 39.38
CA PHE A 155 -6.01 13.66 38.31
C PHE A 155 -4.99 12.67 37.73
N LEU A 156 -3.81 13.18 37.34
CA LEU A 156 -2.74 12.34 36.78
C LEU A 156 -2.22 11.32 37.78
N GLN A 157 -2.09 11.67 39.07
CA GLN A 157 -1.66 10.71 40.09
C GLN A 157 -2.62 9.52 40.16
N LYS A 158 -3.91 9.81 40.39
CA LYS A 158 -4.94 8.79 40.48
C LYS A 158 -5.03 7.96 39.20
N GLN A 159 -4.99 8.61 38.04
CA GLN A 159 -5.11 7.91 36.75
C GLN A 159 -3.95 6.93 36.50
N ILE A 160 -2.71 7.31 36.84
CA ILE A 160 -1.54 6.43 36.65
C ILE A 160 -1.56 5.28 37.65
N GLU A 161 -1.90 5.55 38.92
CA GLU A 161 -2.00 4.52 39.97
C GLU A 161 -3.07 3.48 39.62
N ASP A 162 -4.28 3.93 39.28
CA ASP A 162 -5.38 3.04 38.91
C ASP A 162 -5.04 2.22 37.65
N LEU A 163 -4.34 2.83 36.67
CA LEU A 163 -4.01 2.17 35.41
C LEU A 163 -2.93 1.12 35.63
N SER A 164 -1.91 1.44 36.42
CA SER A 164 -0.87 0.51 36.83
C SER A 164 -1.49 -0.67 37.58
N GLN A 165 -2.35 -0.39 38.57
CA GLN A 165 -3.03 -1.43 39.34
C GLN A 165 -3.88 -2.34 38.44
N HIS A 166 -4.67 -1.77 37.52
CA HIS A 166 -5.48 -2.53 36.56
C HIS A 166 -4.64 -3.39 35.63
N ALA A 167 -3.53 -2.85 35.11
CA ALA A 167 -2.64 -3.59 34.22
C ALA A 167 -1.91 -4.73 34.96
N GLU A 168 -1.32 -4.44 36.12
CA GLU A 168 -0.56 -5.40 36.90
C GLU A 168 -1.42 -6.56 37.43
N THR A 169 -2.65 -6.27 37.87
CA THR A 169 -3.55 -7.30 38.42
C THR A 169 -4.48 -7.91 37.38
N GLY A 170 -5.16 -7.10 36.59
CA GLY A 170 -6.18 -7.56 35.64
C GLY A 170 -5.60 -8.11 34.34
N VAL A 171 -4.57 -7.47 33.79
CA VAL A 171 -3.97 -7.87 32.51
C VAL A 171 -2.84 -8.87 32.72
N MET A 172 -1.92 -8.58 33.66
CA MET A 172 -0.75 -9.42 33.91
C MET A 172 -0.99 -10.52 34.95
N GLY A 173 -2.02 -10.41 35.80
CA GLY A 173 -2.38 -11.44 36.78
C GLY A 173 -1.45 -11.51 38.00
N TYR A 174 -0.68 -10.45 38.30
CA TYR A 174 0.26 -10.48 39.42
C TYR A 174 -0.44 -10.33 40.78
N ALA A 175 -0.16 -11.26 41.70
CA ALA A 175 -0.66 -11.23 43.07
C ALA A 175 0.01 -10.13 43.94
N SER A 176 1.22 -9.73 43.58
CA SER A 176 1.96 -8.62 44.21
C SER A 176 2.26 -7.56 43.14
N PRO A 177 1.31 -6.68 42.81
CA PRO A 177 1.44 -5.74 41.71
C PRO A 177 2.49 -4.67 41.99
N TRP A 178 3.21 -4.25 40.94
CA TRP A 178 4.05 -3.06 41.03
C TRP A 178 3.19 -1.82 41.27
N LYS A 179 3.59 -0.98 42.24
CA LYS A 179 2.90 0.27 42.58
C LYS A 179 3.70 1.45 42.08
N VAL A 180 3.01 2.52 41.69
CA VAL A 180 3.66 3.78 41.29
C VAL A 180 4.60 4.31 42.38
N ALA A 181 4.24 4.11 43.65
CA ALA A 181 5.05 4.47 44.81
C ALA A 181 6.35 3.65 44.97
N ASP A 182 6.51 2.55 44.23
CA ASP A 182 7.77 1.79 44.19
C ASP A 182 8.84 2.51 43.33
N ALA A 183 8.44 3.47 42.48
CA ALA A 183 9.36 4.39 41.82
C ALA A 183 9.71 5.59 42.72
N PRO A 184 10.91 6.19 42.56
CA PRO A 184 11.26 7.40 43.29
C PRO A 184 10.28 8.56 43.01
N GLU A 185 9.77 9.20 44.06
CA GLU A 185 8.76 10.28 43.95
C GLU A 185 9.19 11.40 42.99
N ASN A 186 10.43 11.87 43.10
CA ASN A 186 10.98 12.90 42.21
C ASN A 186 10.97 12.48 40.73
N TYR A 187 11.15 11.19 40.46
CA TYR A 187 11.11 10.65 39.11
C TYR A 187 9.68 10.63 38.54
N VAL A 188 8.71 10.18 39.36
CA VAL A 188 7.28 10.21 38.98
C VAL A 188 6.81 11.63 38.71
N GLN A 189 7.14 12.59 39.58
CA GLN A 189 6.79 14.00 39.40
C GLN A 189 7.41 14.60 38.13
N LEU A 190 8.64 14.22 37.77
CA LEU A 190 9.28 14.66 36.53
C LEU A 190 8.54 14.11 35.30
N LEU A 191 8.17 12.83 35.30
CA LEU A 191 7.48 12.21 34.16
C LEU A 191 6.05 12.74 33.98
N LYS A 192 5.33 13.01 35.08
CA LYS A 192 3.99 13.61 35.05
C LYS A 192 3.96 14.96 34.32
N LYS A 193 5.04 15.74 34.39
CA LYS A 193 5.15 17.02 33.65
C LYS A 193 5.13 16.86 32.14
N ASN A 194 5.47 15.67 31.62
CA ASN A 194 5.59 15.36 30.20
C ASN A 194 4.31 14.75 29.57
N ILE A 195 3.24 14.59 30.35
CA ILE A 195 1.95 14.07 29.89
C ILE A 195 0.82 15.07 30.18
N ILE A 196 -0.31 14.89 29.50
CA ILE A 196 -1.60 15.51 29.83
C ILE A 196 -2.58 14.43 30.23
N GLY A 197 -3.48 14.74 31.14
CA GLY A 197 -4.63 13.90 31.46
C GLY A 197 -5.78 14.17 30.50
N ILE A 198 -6.54 13.14 30.17
CA ILE A 198 -7.78 13.26 29.42
C ILE A 198 -8.89 12.48 30.11
N GLU A 199 -10.07 13.07 30.14
CA GLU A 199 -11.29 12.50 30.68
C GLU A 199 -12.39 12.62 29.62
N ILE A 200 -13.08 11.54 29.30
CA ILE A 200 -14.13 11.52 28.29
C ILE A 200 -15.41 11.06 28.95
N ARG A 201 -16.34 12.00 29.13
CA ARG A 201 -17.70 11.67 29.57
C ARG A 201 -18.43 11.03 28.42
N ILE A 202 -18.74 9.74 28.52
CA ILE A 202 -19.37 9.00 27.44
C ILE A 202 -20.83 9.43 27.34
N GLU A 203 -21.24 9.86 26.15
CA GLU A 203 -22.63 10.20 25.84
C GLU A 203 -23.34 9.02 25.16
N ARG A 204 -22.59 8.17 24.45
CA ARG A 204 -23.14 7.05 23.70
C ARG A 204 -22.15 5.93 23.50
N LEU A 205 -22.55 4.69 23.81
CA LEU A 205 -21.84 3.47 23.44
C LEU A 205 -22.53 2.79 22.26
N GLN A 206 -21.74 2.25 21.34
CA GLN A 206 -22.21 1.44 20.21
C GLN A 206 -21.38 0.17 20.11
N GLY A 207 -22.00 -0.97 20.37
CA GLY A 207 -21.36 -2.28 20.27
C GLY A 207 -21.69 -3.00 18.97
N LYS A 208 -20.69 -3.68 18.41
CA LYS A 208 -20.88 -4.65 17.33
C LYS A 208 -20.19 -5.95 17.68
N PHE A 209 -20.95 -7.03 17.67
CA PHE A 209 -20.48 -8.39 17.85
C PHE A 209 -20.93 -9.14 16.61
N LYS A 210 -20.01 -9.40 15.68
CA LYS A 210 -20.27 -10.23 14.52
C LYS A 210 -19.53 -11.55 14.74
N MET A 211 -20.29 -12.58 15.07
CA MET A 211 -19.80 -13.89 15.51
C MET A 211 -20.61 -15.01 14.83
N SER A 212 -20.89 -14.86 13.52
CA SER A 212 -21.68 -15.79 12.71
C SER A 212 -23.06 -16.16 13.27
N GLN A 213 -23.63 -15.35 14.17
CA GLN A 213 -24.89 -15.67 14.86
C GLN A 213 -26.12 -15.66 13.94
N GLU A 214 -26.00 -15.12 12.73
CA GLU A 214 -27.02 -15.16 11.69
C GLU A 214 -27.13 -16.52 10.99
N MET A 215 -26.13 -17.38 11.14
CA MET A 215 -26.07 -18.67 10.45
C MET A 215 -26.92 -19.74 11.16
N GLY A 216 -27.28 -20.79 10.43
CA GLY A 216 -27.96 -21.98 10.97
C GLY A 216 -27.17 -22.67 12.07
N LYS A 217 -27.79 -23.62 12.79
CA LYS A 217 -27.09 -24.36 13.86
C LYS A 217 -25.89 -25.13 13.33
N GLY A 218 -26.02 -25.88 12.24
CA GLY A 218 -24.91 -26.68 11.69
C GLY A 218 -23.73 -25.81 11.26
N ASP A 219 -23.99 -24.71 10.54
CA ASP A 219 -22.94 -23.79 10.12
C ASP A 219 -22.22 -23.10 11.28
N ARG A 220 -22.92 -22.77 12.38
CA ARG A 220 -22.27 -22.20 13.57
C ARG A 220 -21.40 -23.22 14.28
N GLU A 221 -21.87 -24.46 14.41
CA GLU A 221 -21.07 -25.56 14.96
C GLU A 221 -19.82 -25.81 14.11
N GLY A 222 -19.96 -25.77 12.78
CA GLY A 222 -18.83 -25.86 11.86
C GLY A 222 -17.84 -24.68 11.99
N VAL A 223 -18.31 -23.47 12.27
CA VAL A 223 -17.45 -22.32 12.60
C VAL A 223 -16.70 -22.54 13.90
N ILE A 224 -17.37 -23.02 14.96
CA ILE A 224 -16.75 -23.30 16.26
C ILE A 224 -15.68 -24.39 16.12
N GLU A 225 -16.03 -25.50 15.47
CA GLU A 225 -15.12 -26.63 15.26
C GLU A 225 -13.95 -26.23 14.35
N GLY A 226 -14.23 -25.52 13.26
CA GLY A 226 -13.23 -25.05 12.30
C GLY A 226 -12.18 -24.17 12.96
N PHE A 227 -12.60 -23.23 13.81
CA PHE A 227 -11.68 -22.39 14.59
C PHE A 227 -10.95 -23.18 15.69
N GLY A 228 -11.64 -24.09 16.38
CA GLY A 228 -11.03 -24.94 17.41
C GLY A 228 -9.91 -25.84 16.85
N LYS A 229 -10.02 -26.28 15.59
CA LYS A 229 -8.99 -27.08 14.90
C LYS A 229 -7.75 -26.30 14.46
N LEU A 230 -7.77 -24.96 14.49
CA LEU A 230 -6.60 -24.18 14.08
C LEU A 230 -5.44 -24.28 15.09
N GLY A 231 -5.72 -24.66 16.34
CA GLY A 231 -4.68 -24.75 17.38
C GLY A 231 -4.02 -23.41 17.71
N THR A 232 -4.68 -22.29 17.42
CA THR A 232 -4.19 -20.93 17.72
C THR A 232 -5.03 -20.29 18.82
N GLU A 233 -4.41 -19.45 19.64
CA GLU A 233 -5.09 -18.69 20.70
C GLU A 233 -6.27 -17.86 20.15
N THR A 234 -6.08 -17.23 18.99
CA THR A 234 -7.14 -16.45 18.34
C THR A 234 -8.28 -17.35 17.82
N GLY A 235 -7.97 -18.52 17.28
CA GLY A 235 -8.97 -19.51 16.87
C GLY A 235 -9.81 -19.99 18.05
N GLU A 236 -9.17 -20.41 19.14
CA GLU A 236 -9.85 -20.80 20.38
C GLU A 236 -10.73 -19.68 20.95
N GLY A 237 -10.21 -18.45 20.95
CA GLY A 237 -10.93 -17.27 21.43
C GLY A 237 -12.20 -16.98 20.63
N ILE A 238 -12.15 -17.07 19.30
CA ILE A 238 -13.33 -16.97 18.45
C ILE A 238 -14.30 -18.13 18.70
N ALA A 239 -13.80 -19.37 18.75
CA ALA A 239 -14.62 -20.56 18.98
C ALA A 239 -15.39 -20.50 20.32
N LYS A 240 -14.76 -19.98 21.38
CA LYS A 240 -15.40 -19.76 22.69
C LYS A 240 -16.44 -18.64 22.67
N THR A 241 -16.27 -17.62 21.82
CA THR A 241 -17.14 -16.43 21.80
C THR A 241 -18.40 -16.63 20.96
N VAL A 242 -18.34 -17.42 19.88
CA VAL A 242 -19.50 -17.69 18.99
C VAL A 242 -20.74 -18.20 19.77
N PRO A 243 -20.64 -19.21 20.66
CA PRO A 243 -21.78 -19.67 21.47
C PRO A 243 -22.35 -18.62 22.42
N ILE A 244 -21.48 -17.81 23.06
CA ILE A 244 -21.87 -16.84 24.10
C ILE A 244 -22.80 -15.76 23.52
N THR A 245 -22.59 -15.36 22.28
CA THR A 245 -23.44 -14.36 21.60
C THR A 245 -24.88 -14.83 21.37
N LEU A 246 -25.17 -16.13 21.44
CA LEU A 246 -26.51 -16.70 21.26
C LEU A 246 -27.33 -16.70 22.55
N LEU A 247 -26.73 -17.10 23.67
CA LEU A 247 -27.35 -17.03 25.00
C LEU A 247 -27.78 -15.60 25.33
N ARG A 248 -27.00 -14.64 24.84
CA ARG A 248 -27.21 -13.20 24.97
C ARG A 248 -28.42 -12.67 24.20
N LYS A 249 -28.85 -13.34 23.13
CA LYS A 249 -29.97 -12.92 22.27
C LYS A 249 -31.34 -13.39 22.79
N ASN A 250 -31.37 -14.56 23.45
CA ASN A 250 -32.60 -15.18 23.97
C ASN A 250 -33.15 -14.52 25.24
N CYS A 251 -32.41 -13.60 25.88
CA CYS A 251 -32.86 -12.90 27.10
C CYS A 251 -33.51 -11.52 26.85
N GLY A 252 -33.72 -11.10 25.59
CA GLY A 252 -34.11 -9.72 25.26
C GLY A 252 -35.41 -9.52 24.48
N ASP A 253 -36.21 -10.57 24.27
CA ASP A 253 -37.42 -10.49 23.44
C ASP A 253 -38.60 -9.89 24.22
N ASN A 254 -38.58 -8.57 24.44
CA ASN A 254 -39.77 -7.73 24.64
C ASN A 254 -39.39 -6.25 24.51
N ILE A 255 -39.27 -5.77 23.26
CA ILE A 255 -39.28 -4.32 22.97
C ILE A 255 -40.31 -4.08 21.83
N PRO A 256 -41.27 -3.14 21.99
CA PRO A 256 -42.29 -2.89 20.98
C PRO A 256 -41.72 -2.23 19.73
N VAL A 257 -42.17 -2.70 18.57
CA VAL A 257 -41.91 -2.10 17.25
C VAL A 257 -42.76 -0.83 17.10
N LEU A 258 -42.11 0.32 16.88
CA LEU A 258 -42.75 1.57 16.44
C LEU A 258 -42.54 1.80 14.93
N PRO A 259 -43.44 2.52 14.23
CA PRO A 259 -43.79 2.22 12.85
C PRO A 259 -42.90 2.90 11.81
N THR A 260 -42.85 2.24 10.66
CA THR A 260 -42.35 2.71 9.36
C THR A 260 -42.93 4.06 8.95
N HIS A 261 -42.08 5.05 8.68
CA HIS A 261 -42.48 6.26 7.96
C HIS A 261 -42.44 6.02 6.44
N GLN A 262 -43.62 6.16 5.82
CA GLN A 262 -43.84 6.25 4.38
C GLN A 262 -43.53 7.69 3.85
N PRO A 263 -43.40 7.87 2.53
CA PRO A 263 -42.63 8.95 1.90
C PRO A 263 -43.43 10.24 1.68
N TYR A 264 -42.74 11.38 1.73
CA TYR A 264 -43.29 12.69 1.36
C TYR A 264 -43.13 12.96 -0.14
N HIS A 265 -44.26 13.19 -0.81
CA HIS A 265 -44.32 13.82 -2.14
C HIS A 265 -44.27 15.35 -2.04
N GLY A 266 -43.50 16.00 -2.91
CA GLY A 266 -43.41 17.47 -3.00
C GLY A 266 -42.72 17.99 -4.26
N LYS A 267 -43.43 17.90 -5.40
CA LYS A 267 -43.48 18.79 -6.60
C LYS A 267 -42.19 19.40 -7.22
N SER A 268 -41.94 18.92 -8.44
CA SER A 268 -41.51 19.58 -9.69
C SER A 268 -40.83 20.97 -9.71
N GLY A 269 -39.69 20.98 -10.41
CA GLY A 269 -39.39 21.96 -11.46
C GLY A 269 -38.23 22.90 -11.14
N HIS A 270 -37.09 22.73 -11.82
CA HIS A 270 -36.32 23.77 -12.53
C HIS A 270 -35.08 23.14 -13.18
N ASN A 271 -35.00 23.26 -14.51
CA ASN A 271 -33.85 22.94 -15.35
C ASN A 271 -32.52 23.49 -14.79
N LYS A 272 -31.53 22.63 -14.47
CA LYS A 272 -30.12 23.04 -14.36
C LYS A 272 -29.17 21.97 -14.88
N ARG A 273 -28.64 22.25 -16.07
CA ARG A 273 -27.31 21.93 -16.63
C ARG A 273 -26.46 20.90 -15.85
N ILE A 274 -26.15 19.81 -16.53
CA ILE A 274 -25.04 18.89 -16.23
C ILE A 274 -23.75 19.71 -16.15
N LYS A 275 -23.07 19.71 -14.99
CA LYS A 275 -21.74 20.31 -14.80
C LYS A 275 -20.68 19.22 -14.84
N TYR A 276 -19.77 19.32 -15.81
CA TYR A 276 -18.51 18.59 -15.88
C TYR A 276 -17.66 18.79 -14.61
N ALA A 277 -16.81 17.79 -14.36
CA ALA A 277 -16.05 17.52 -13.15
C ALA A 277 -15.38 18.74 -12.49
N MET A 278 -15.51 18.85 -11.16
CA MET A 278 -14.84 19.86 -10.35
C MET A 278 -13.32 19.58 -10.29
N ILE A 279 -12.51 20.43 -10.95
CA ILE A 279 -11.06 20.49 -10.73
C ILE A 279 -10.83 20.93 -9.28
N ASN A 280 -10.15 20.08 -8.49
CA ASN A 280 -9.81 20.38 -7.11
C ASN A 280 -8.99 21.69 -7.00
N PRO A 281 -9.16 22.51 -5.95
CA PRO A 281 -8.36 23.71 -5.76
C PRO A 281 -6.86 23.37 -5.68
N CYS A 282 -6.02 24.11 -6.41
CA CYS A 282 -4.59 23.81 -6.48
C CYS A 282 -3.91 23.95 -5.11
N TYR A 283 -2.87 23.14 -4.86
CA TYR A 283 -2.04 23.21 -3.67
C TYR A 283 -1.43 24.61 -3.48
N THR A 284 -0.98 25.29 -4.53
CA THR A 284 -0.37 26.62 -4.40
C THR A 284 -1.33 27.67 -3.84
N CYS A 285 -2.58 27.72 -4.33
CA CYS A 285 -3.63 28.59 -3.76
C CYS A 285 -3.99 28.19 -2.32
N ARG A 286 -4.11 26.88 -2.06
CA ARG A 286 -4.37 26.36 -0.72
C ARG A 286 -3.27 26.73 0.27
N ARG A 287 -1.99 26.60 -0.11
CA ARG A 287 -0.81 26.96 0.70
C ARG A 287 -0.74 28.46 1.00
N ARG A 288 -1.21 29.29 0.08
CA ARG A 288 -1.25 30.75 0.24
C ARG A 288 -2.50 31.27 0.95
N HIS A 289 -3.41 30.36 1.34
CA HIS A 289 -4.72 30.71 1.91
C HIS A 289 -5.57 31.62 0.99
N VAL A 290 -5.43 31.48 -0.33
CA VAL A 290 -6.25 32.20 -1.32
C VAL A 290 -7.20 31.21 -1.99
N GLN A 291 -8.47 31.59 -2.14
CA GLN A 291 -9.46 30.75 -2.80
C GLN A 291 -9.10 30.54 -4.28
N CYS A 292 -8.76 29.30 -4.67
CA CYS A 292 -8.49 28.94 -6.07
C CYS A 292 -9.73 29.20 -6.93
N ASP A 293 -9.54 29.86 -8.06
CA ASP A 293 -10.58 30.18 -9.04
C ASP A 293 -10.94 28.98 -9.92
N ARG A 294 -10.08 27.94 -9.97
CA ARG A 294 -10.32 26.65 -10.66
C ARG A 294 -10.69 26.82 -12.15
N SER A 295 -10.31 27.94 -12.75
CA SER A 295 -10.70 28.30 -14.11
C SER A 295 -9.90 27.55 -15.19
N LYS A 296 -8.62 27.28 -14.92
CA LYS A 296 -7.66 26.58 -15.78
C LYS A 296 -6.43 26.14 -14.97
N VAL A 297 -5.48 25.45 -15.59
CA VAL A 297 -4.15 25.17 -15.02
C VAL A 297 -3.08 25.80 -15.93
N PRO A 298 -2.19 26.67 -15.41
CA PRO A 298 -2.20 27.24 -14.06
C PRO A 298 -3.45 28.09 -13.81
N CYS A 299 -4.01 28.05 -12.59
CA CYS A 299 -5.21 28.85 -12.28
C CYS A 299 -4.90 30.34 -12.43
N ALA A 300 -5.90 31.14 -12.83
CA ALA A 300 -5.66 32.54 -13.18
C ALA A 300 -5.10 33.34 -12.00
N LYS A 301 -5.37 32.93 -10.75
CA LYS A 301 -4.77 33.53 -9.55
C LYS A 301 -3.30 33.17 -9.33
N CYS A 302 -2.87 31.96 -9.69
CA CYS A 302 -1.45 31.57 -9.65
C CYS A 302 -0.68 32.23 -10.78
N GLU A 303 -1.26 32.25 -11.98
CA GLU A 303 -0.69 32.88 -13.18
C GLU A 303 -0.49 34.39 -12.99
N LYS A 304 -1.51 35.11 -12.51
CA LYS A 304 -1.42 36.54 -12.20
C LYS A 304 -0.40 36.85 -11.08
N ALA A 305 -0.18 35.90 -10.18
CA ALA A 305 0.78 36.05 -9.09
C ALA A 305 2.22 35.62 -9.47
N GLY A 306 2.44 35.13 -10.69
CA GLY A 306 3.74 34.62 -11.13
C GLY A 306 4.21 33.38 -10.36
N LEU A 307 3.28 32.57 -9.84
CA LEU A 307 3.60 31.40 -9.02
C LEU A 307 3.20 30.09 -9.71
N GLU A 308 4.06 29.09 -9.57
CA GLU A 308 3.83 27.74 -10.08
C GLU A 308 2.58 27.12 -9.44
N CYS A 309 1.63 26.68 -10.27
CA CYS A 309 0.33 26.17 -9.84
C CYS A 309 0.36 24.64 -9.71
N THR A 310 0.70 24.14 -8.52
CA THR A 310 0.80 22.69 -8.26
C THR A 310 -0.52 22.14 -7.72
N ASP A 311 -0.89 20.93 -8.12
CA ASP A 311 -2.10 20.23 -7.68
C ASP A 311 -1.90 19.55 -6.31
N LYS A 312 -0.70 19.01 -6.06
CA LYS A 312 -0.28 18.32 -4.83
C LYS A 312 0.85 19.07 -4.11
N ARG A 313 1.05 18.70 -2.84
CA ARG A 313 2.11 19.27 -1.99
C ARG A 313 3.50 18.84 -2.52
N PRO A 314 4.42 19.79 -2.79
CA PRO A 314 5.81 19.45 -3.11
C PRO A 314 6.47 18.71 -1.95
N LEU A 315 7.24 17.67 -2.27
CA LEU A 315 8.01 16.88 -1.31
C LEU A 315 9.04 17.76 -0.59
N ARG A 316 9.25 17.52 0.71
CA ARG A 316 10.26 18.20 1.52
C ARG A 316 11.01 17.16 2.36
N TRP A 317 12.34 17.16 2.26
CA TRP A 317 13.21 16.26 3.00
C TRP A 317 13.41 16.73 4.45
N VAL A 318 13.50 15.80 5.40
CA VAL A 318 13.76 16.07 6.83
C VAL A 318 14.94 15.25 7.35
N LYS A 319 15.61 15.72 8.41
CA LYS A 319 16.70 14.98 9.08
C LYS A 319 16.11 13.89 10.01
N GLY A 320 16.24 12.61 9.66
CA GLY A 320 15.93 11.46 10.52
C GLY A 320 15.47 10.18 9.78
N MET A 321 15.66 9.00 10.38
CA MET A 321 15.35 7.69 9.78
C MET A 321 13.86 7.41 9.52
N ALA A 322 12.99 8.04 10.30
CA ALA A 322 11.55 8.04 10.06
C ALA A 322 10.94 9.34 10.59
N ILE A 323 9.82 9.75 10.01
CA ILE A 323 9.04 10.91 10.49
C ILE A 323 8.17 10.51 11.70
N ARG A 324 7.87 9.21 11.85
CA ARG A 324 7.04 8.62 12.92
C ARG A 324 7.49 7.19 13.23
N GLY A 325 7.25 6.72 14.45
CA GLY A 325 7.57 5.36 14.92
C GLY A 325 8.89 5.30 15.71
N ASN A 326 9.30 4.10 16.12
CA ASN A 326 10.46 3.90 17.01
C ASN A 326 11.81 4.36 16.43
N LEU A 327 11.85 4.73 15.15
CA LEU A 327 13.03 5.25 14.45
C LEU A 327 13.00 6.78 14.27
N GLN A 328 12.00 7.45 14.85
CA GLN A 328 11.87 8.90 14.80
C GLN A 328 12.95 9.55 15.68
N GLY A 329 13.78 10.39 15.07
CA GLY A 329 14.86 11.11 15.77
C GLY A 329 16.13 10.30 16.02
N MET A 330 16.17 9.02 15.66
CA MET A 330 17.39 8.21 15.76
C MET A 330 18.37 8.56 14.64
N SER A 331 19.63 8.73 15.01
CA SER A 331 20.75 8.83 14.09
C SER A 331 21.34 7.44 13.82
N VAL A 332 21.96 7.26 12.65
CA VAL A 332 22.60 5.98 12.24
C VAL A 332 23.74 5.56 13.19
N GLU A 333 24.31 6.52 13.93
CA GLU A 333 25.46 6.35 14.81
C GLU A 333 25.10 5.65 16.14
N ASP A 334 23.85 5.79 16.60
CA ASP A 334 23.40 5.29 17.90
C ASP A 334 23.10 3.79 17.90
N ALA A 335 22.68 3.23 16.76
CA ALA A 335 22.38 1.80 16.61
C ALA A 335 23.64 0.92 16.44
N SER A 336 24.72 1.51 15.90
CA SER A 336 25.98 0.80 15.60
C SER A 336 26.74 0.38 16.88
N LYS A 337 26.49 1.05 18.01
CA LYS A 337 27.17 0.79 19.30
C LYS A 337 26.62 -0.42 20.06
N ALA A 338 25.44 -0.93 19.71
CA ALA A 338 24.80 -2.06 20.42
C ALA A 338 25.30 -3.45 19.97
N VAL A 339 26.00 -3.54 18.82
CA VAL A 339 26.41 -4.83 18.20
C VAL A 339 27.90 -5.15 18.41
N ALA A 340 28.70 -4.22 18.96
CA ALA A 340 30.16 -4.29 18.99
C ALA A 340 30.78 -5.10 20.17
N ARG A 341 30.16 -6.20 20.60
CA ARG A 341 30.76 -7.14 21.57
C ARG A 341 30.53 -8.61 21.18
N SER A 342 31.31 -9.11 20.24
CA SER A 342 31.89 -10.47 20.30
C SER A 342 32.90 -10.70 19.16
N ASP A 343 34.13 -11.01 19.58
CA ASP A 343 35.16 -11.85 18.96
C ASP A 343 35.99 -11.43 17.74
N ARG A 344 37.31 -11.66 17.91
CA ARG A 344 38.44 -11.48 16.99
C ARG A 344 38.84 -12.81 16.34
N VAL A 345 39.63 -12.69 15.26
CA VAL A 345 40.59 -13.66 14.63
C VAL A 345 40.04 -14.46 13.41
N PRO A 346 40.83 -14.74 12.33
CA PRO A 346 41.75 -13.92 11.53
C PRO A 346 41.37 -13.87 10.03
N VAL A 347 42.03 -12.97 9.29
CA VAL A 347 41.82 -12.67 7.87
C VAL A 347 42.40 -13.76 6.94
N GLY A 348 41.60 -14.24 5.99
CA GLY A 348 42.03 -14.95 4.78
C GLY A 348 41.84 -14.06 3.55
N LEU A 349 42.80 -14.10 2.61
CA LEU A 349 42.92 -13.20 1.45
C LEU A 349 41.63 -13.07 0.63
N GLY A 350 41.14 -11.83 0.47
CA GLY A 350 40.06 -11.45 -0.44
C GLY A 350 40.07 -9.93 -0.69
N ASP A 351 39.63 -9.52 -1.87
CA ASP A 351 39.72 -8.15 -2.44
C ASP A 351 39.53 -7.02 -1.42
N THR A 352 40.49 -6.09 -1.40
CA THR A 352 40.62 -5.00 -0.42
C THR A 352 39.42 -4.05 -0.35
N ALA A 353 38.61 -3.95 -1.42
CA ALA A 353 37.41 -3.11 -1.46
C ALA A 353 36.20 -3.78 -0.76
N VAL A 354 35.94 -5.07 -1.03
CA VAL A 354 34.82 -5.82 -0.44
C VAL A 354 35.10 -6.20 1.02
N GLY A 355 36.38 -6.37 1.39
CA GLY A 355 36.81 -6.63 2.77
C GLY A 355 36.45 -5.51 3.77
N SER A 356 36.17 -4.30 3.29
CA SER A 356 35.78 -3.14 4.12
C SER A 356 34.31 -3.17 4.59
N LEU A 357 33.46 -4.00 3.96
CA LEU A 357 32.04 -4.08 4.28
C LEU A 357 31.78 -4.86 5.57
N ASP A 358 30.76 -4.44 6.33
CA ASP A 358 30.28 -5.21 7.47
C ASP A 358 29.65 -6.55 7.03
N ARG A 359 29.49 -7.48 7.98
CA ARG A 359 29.01 -8.85 7.71
C ARG A 359 27.62 -8.86 7.07
N THR A 360 26.73 -7.98 7.50
CA THR A 360 25.35 -7.90 6.99
C THR A 360 25.35 -7.37 5.55
N SER A 361 26.12 -6.32 5.28
CA SER A 361 26.27 -5.79 3.91
C SER A 361 26.87 -6.83 2.96
N ARG A 362 27.88 -7.60 3.38
CA ARG A 362 28.43 -8.70 2.56
C ARG A 362 27.39 -9.77 2.25
N PHE A 363 26.66 -10.24 3.26
CA PHE A 363 25.61 -11.24 3.08
C PHE A 363 24.56 -10.80 2.04
N TYR A 364 24.07 -9.56 2.13
CA TYR A 364 23.07 -9.08 1.19
C TYR A 364 23.64 -8.76 -0.21
N LEU A 365 24.93 -8.43 -0.31
CA LEU A 365 25.59 -8.27 -1.61
C LEU A 365 25.76 -9.62 -2.32
N ASP A 366 26.14 -10.67 -1.59
CA ASP A 366 26.19 -12.05 -2.09
C ASP A 366 24.78 -12.53 -2.48
N TYR A 367 23.78 -12.25 -1.64
CA TYR A 367 22.38 -12.58 -1.93
C TYR A 367 21.86 -11.84 -3.18
N TYR A 368 22.25 -10.57 -3.37
CA TYR A 368 21.94 -9.82 -4.58
C TYR A 368 22.50 -10.50 -5.82
N ASN A 369 23.78 -10.86 -5.78
CA ASN A 369 24.47 -11.57 -6.86
C ASN A 369 23.77 -12.90 -7.19
N ASP A 370 23.40 -13.69 -6.18
CA ASP A 370 22.92 -15.06 -6.38
C ASP A 370 21.42 -15.17 -6.68
N ARG A 371 20.62 -14.21 -6.20
CA ARG A 371 19.16 -14.25 -6.28
C ARG A 371 18.57 -13.12 -7.12
N ILE A 372 19.02 -11.88 -6.92
CA ILE A 372 18.39 -10.70 -7.53
C ILE A 372 18.83 -10.52 -8.98
N CYS A 373 20.12 -10.63 -9.29
CA CYS A 373 20.63 -10.40 -10.64
C CYS A 373 19.89 -11.25 -11.69
N LYS A 374 19.60 -12.52 -11.36
CA LYS A 374 18.87 -13.43 -12.26
C LYS A 374 17.35 -13.26 -12.25
N LEU A 375 16.79 -12.50 -11.32
CA LEU A 375 15.34 -12.34 -11.19
C LEU A 375 14.78 -11.46 -12.31
N PHE A 376 15.46 -10.36 -12.61
CA PHE A 376 15.01 -9.33 -13.55
C PHE A 376 15.69 -9.42 -14.92
N ILE A 377 15.98 -10.64 -15.39
CA ILE A 377 16.55 -10.88 -16.71
C ILE A 377 16.04 -12.21 -17.25
N VAL A 378 15.82 -12.32 -18.56
CA VAL A 378 15.26 -13.54 -19.18
C VAL A 378 16.18 -14.74 -18.90
N TYR A 379 17.44 -14.66 -19.33
CA TYR A 379 18.46 -15.67 -19.08
C TYR A 379 19.67 -15.04 -18.39
N ASP A 380 20.07 -15.61 -17.25
CA ASP A 380 21.24 -15.14 -16.50
C ASP A 380 22.53 -15.61 -17.18
N SER A 381 23.53 -14.73 -17.20
CA SER A 381 24.86 -15.02 -17.71
C SER A 381 25.92 -14.19 -16.98
N ASN A 382 27.20 -14.46 -17.25
CA ASN A 382 28.29 -13.66 -16.69
C ASN A 382 28.28 -12.20 -17.17
N LYS A 383 27.53 -11.89 -18.24
CA LYS A 383 27.35 -10.54 -18.78
C LYS A 383 26.07 -9.85 -18.28
N ASN A 384 25.44 -10.40 -17.25
CA ASN A 384 24.23 -9.84 -16.67
C ASN A 384 24.46 -8.38 -16.22
N PRO A 385 23.75 -7.39 -16.80
CA PRO A 385 23.95 -5.99 -16.48
C PRO A 385 23.64 -5.62 -15.02
N PHE A 386 22.74 -6.34 -14.35
CA PHE A 386 22.49 -6.15 -12.91
C PHE A 386 23.70 -6.56 -12.05
N ARG A 387 24.50 -7.53 -12.52
CA ARG A 387 25.73 -7.96 -11.85
C ARG A 387 26.84 -6.94 -12.04
N SER A 388 26.89 -6.29 -13.20
CA SER A 388 27.80 -5.17 -13.46
C SER A 388 27.58 -3.98 -12.53
N LEU A 389 26.38 -3.82 -11.94
CA LEU A 389 26.13 -2.78 -10.94
C LEU A 389 26.87 -3.00 -9.62
N ILE A 390 27.31 -4.23 -9.31
CA ILE A 390 28.00 -4.55 -8.05
C ILE A 390 29.33 -3.78 -7.97
N SER A 391 30.10 -3.73 -9.06
CA SER A 391 31.39 -3.03 -9.08
C SER A 391 31.24 -1.52 -8.88
N LEU A 392 30.16 -0.93 -9.43
CA LEU A 392 29.80 0.46 -9.19
C LEU A 392 29.32 0.67 -7.75
N ALA A 393 28.51 -0.25 -7.23
CA ALA A 393 27.92 -0.16 -5.90
C ALA A 393 28.98 -0.16 -4.79
N VAL A 394 30.02 -0.99 -4.88
CA VAL A 394 31.08 -1.03 -3.85
C VAL A 394 31.77 0.35 -3.66
N ASN A 395 31.78 1.18 -4.71
CA ASN A 395 32.40 2.51 -4.69
C ASN A 395 31.41 3.66 -4.46
N ASP A 396 30.10 3.41 -4.49
CA ASP A 396 29.06 4.42 -4.31
C ASP A 396 28.10 4.02 -3.18
N LYS A 397 28.10 4.82 -2.10
CA LYS A 397 27.29 4.51 -0.91
C LYS A 397 25.80 4.47 -1.22
N THR A 398 25.29 5.35 -2.08
CA THR A 398 23.85 5.41 -2.37
C THR A 398 23.41 4.18 -3.15
N LEU A 399 24.16 3.82 -4.18
CA LEU A 399 23.92 2.64 -5.01
C LEU A 399 24.06 1.35 -4.20
N LEU A 400 25.09 1.26 -3.34
CA LEU A 400 25.24 0.14 -2.42
C LEU A 400 23.99 -0.04 -1.56
N LYS A 401 23.47 1.03 -0.95
CA LYS A 401 22.28 0.92 -0.11
C LYS A 401 21.04 0.54 -0.91
N ALA A 402 20.91 0.97 -2.17
CA ALA A 402 19.83 0.53 -3.04
C ALA A 402 19.92 -0.98 -3.36
N VAL A 403 21.11 -1.48 -3.69
CA VAL A 403 21.41 -2.91 -3.90
C VAL A 403 21.05 -3.75 -2.66
N LEU A 404 21.53 -3.32 -1.49
CA LEU A 404 21.28 -4.04 -0.24
C LEU A 404 19.81 -3.99 0.17
N ALA A 405 19.12 -2.87 -0.04
CA ALA A 405 17.68 -2.74 0.22
C ALA A 405 16.86 -3.72 -0.62
N LEU A 406 17.17 -3.81 -1.91
CA LEU A 406 16.51 -4.73 -2.85
C LEU A 406 16.71 -6.20 -2.43
N ALA A 407 17.95 -6.58 -2.11
CA ALA A 407 18.29 -7.92 -1.63
C ALA A 407 17.61 -8.27 -0.30
N ALA A 408 17.65 -7.35 0.67
CA ALA A 408 17.04 -7.54 1.98
C ALA A 408 15.52 -7.64 1.89
N GLN A 409 14.87 -6.82 1.05
CA GLN A 409 13.43 -6.89 0.85
C GLN A 409 13.01 -8.22 0.21
N HIS A 410 13.71 -8.68 -0.83
CA HIS A 410 13.44 -9.98 -1.43
C HIS A 410 13.64 -11.12 -0.42
N LYS A 411 14.70 -11.06 0.41
CA LYS A 411 14.92 -12.04 1.48
C LYS A 411 13.79 -12.00 2.52
N ALA A 412 13.32 -10.83 2.90
CA ALA A 412 12.16 -10.70 3.79
C ALA A 412 10.91 -11.35 3.17
N ASN A 413 10.67 -11.13 1.88
CA ASN A 413 9.56 -11.73 1.15
C ASN A 413 9.64 -13.28 1.15
N THR A 414 10.84 -13.88 1.03
CA THR A 414 10.99 -15.35 1.12
C THR A 414 10.53 -15.93 2.46
N GLY A 415 10.67 -15.18 3.57
CA GLY A 415 10.26 -15.66 4.89
C GLY A 415 8.75 -15.74 5.10
N TYR A 416 7.93 -15.17 4.20
CA TYR A 416 6.47 -15.40 4.19
C TYR A 416 6.08 -16.77 3.64
N SER A 417 6.97 -17.43 2.91
CA SER A 417 6.70 -18.73 2.28
C SER A 417 7.11 -19.92 3.18
N ASP A 418 8.05 -19.74 4.10
CA ASP A 418 8.57 -20.80 5.00
C ASP A 418 7.90 -20.72 6.40
N GLN A 419 6.78 -21.44 6.56
CA GLN A 419 6.02 -21.57 7.82
C GLN A 419 6.71 -22.53 8.82
N SER A 420 7.91 -22.22 9.29
CA SER A 420 8.56 -22.98 10.39
C SER A 420 8.81 -22.10 11.61
N GLU A 421 8.58 -22.61 12.82
CA GLU A 421 8.59 -21.85 14.09
C GLU A 421 9.92 -21.16 14.43
N GLN A 422 11.04 -21.53 13.79
CA GLN A 422 12.36 -20.88 13.95
C GLN A 422 12.55 -19.63 13.06
N SER A 423 11.66 -19.35 12.11
CA SER A 423 11.82 -18.30 11.10
C SER A 423 11.37 -16.89 11.54
N SER A 424 10.66 -16.75 12.66
CA SER A 424 10.09 -15.47 13.12
C SER A 424 11.15 -14.40 13.43
N SER A 425 12.29 -14.79 14.02
CA SER A 425 13.39 -13.89 14.35
C SER A 425 14.16 -13.44 13.09
N SER A 426 14.46 -14.36 12.17
CA SER A 426 15.17 -14.08 10.91
C SER A 426 14.33 -13.23 9.94
N LEU A 427 13.01 -13.42 9.92
CA LEU A 427 12.07 -12.60 9.14
C LEU A 427 12.04 -11.16 9.69
N THR A 428 11.97 -11.01 11.01
CA THR A 428 11.97 -9.69 11.68
C THR A 428 13.28 -8.93 11.41
N ILE A 429 14.43 -9.63 11.42
CA ILE A 429 15.74 -9.03 11.10
C ILE A 429 15.78 -8.57 9.64
N SER A 430 15.38 -9.41 8.69
CA SER A 430 15.43 -9.07 7.26
C SER A 430 14.55 -7.88 6.90
N HIS A 431 13.35 -7.79 7.50
CA HIS A 431 12.48 -6.62 7.34
C HIS A 431 13.09 -5.34 7.90
N ARG A 432 13.72 -5.42 9.09
CA ARG A 432 14.39 -4.28 9.69
C ARG A 432 15.54 -3.78 8.81
N ASP A 433 16.35 -4.71 8.31
CA ASP A 433 17.51 -4.38 7.48
C ASP A 433 17.07 -3.81 6.12
N ALA A 434 16.01 -4.36 5.50
CA ALA A 434 15.41 -3.82 4.28
C ALA A 434 14.95 -2.35 4.45
N LEU A 435 14.22 -2.06 5.54
CA LEU A 435 13.78 -0.70 5.85
C LEU A 435 14.95 0.25 6.11
N ALA A 436 15.98 -0.21 6.83
CA ALA A 436 17.16 0.59 7.15
C ALA A 436 17.95 0.95 5.88
N PHE A 437 18.23 -0.03 5.01
CA PHE A 437 18.95 0.21 3.76
C PHE A 437 18.12 1.05 2.79
N LYS A 438 16.80 0.83 2.69
CA LYS A 438 15.91 1.68 1.90
C LYS A 438 15.97 3.13 2.36
N HIS A 439 15.88 3.37 3.67
CA HIS A 439 15.98 4.71 4.21
C HIS A 439 17.30 5.38 3.82
N GLN A 440 18.42 4.67 3.98
CA GLN A 440 19.75 5.18 3.64
C GLN A 440 19.89 5.45 2.13
N ALA A 441 19.36 4.58 1.27
CA ALA A 441 19.35 4.76 -0.18
C ALA A 441 18.54 6.00 -0.59
N ILE A 442 17.35 6.17 -0.04
CA ILE A 442 16.48 7.33 -0.30
C ILE A 442 17.12 8.63 0.21
N GLN A 443 17.74 8.60 1.40
CA GLN A 443 18.45 9.75 1.95
C GLN A 443 19.66 10.14 1.10
N GLY A 444 20.46 9.17 0.67
CA GLY A 444 21.60 9.39 -0.23
C GLY A 444 21.15 9.93 -1.58
N LEU A 445 20.09 9.36 -2.15
CA LEU A 445 19.50 9.82 -3.40
C LEU A 445 19.00 11.26 -3.29
N SER A 446 18.30 11.60 -2.21
CA SER A 446 17.85 12.97 -1.94
C SER A 446 18.99 13.98 -1.96
N GLN A 447 20.16 13.61 -1.43
CA GLN A 447 21.33 14.48 -1.40
C GLN A 447 21.94 14.57 -2.80
N ALA A 448 22.09 13.42 -3.48
CA ALA A 448 22.65 13.34 -4.82
C ALA A 448 21.86 14.18 -5.84
N VAL A 449 20.52 14.14 -5.81
CA VAL A 449 19.69 14.92 -6.76
C VAL A 449 19.70 16.44 -6.50
N GLN A 450 20.12 16.88 -5.30
CA GLN A 450 20.26 18.30 -4.97
C GLN A 450 21.65 18.85 -5.31
N ASP A 451 22.62 17.97 -5.56
CA ASP A 451 23.99 18.33 -5.92
C ASP A 451 24.15 18.29 -7.45
N VAL A 452 24.67 19.37 -8.04
CA VAL A 452 24.77 19.54 -9.51
C VAL A 452 25.70 18.52 -10.16
N THR A 453 26.69 18.01 -9.43
CA THR A 453 27.65 17.03 -9.92
C THR A 453 27.14 15.61 -9.70
N LEU A 454 26.66 15.30 -8.48
CA LEU A 454 26.20 13.94 -8.15
C LEU A 454 24.91 13.56 -8.90
N CYS A 455 24.02 14.52 -9.18
CA CYS A 455 22.77 14.23 -9.89
C CYS A 455 22.99 13.71 -11.32
N ARG A 456 24.15 14.02 -11.91
CA ARG A 456 24.55 13.60 -13.26
C ARG A 456 25.31 12.27 -13.29
N GLN A 457 25.64 11.69 -12.14
CA GLN A 457 26.37 10.43 -12.09
C GLN A 457 25.50 9.24 -12.47
N ASP A 458 26.09 8.27 -13.19
CA ASP A 458 25.42 7.03 -13.57
C ASP A 458 25.02 6.18 -12.33
N THR A 459 25.75 6.31 -11.22
CA THR A 459 25.41 5.65 -9.95
C THR A 459 24.13 6.20 -9.34
N THR A 460 23.86 7.50 -9.48
CA THR A 460 22.58 8.12 -9.07
C THR A 460 21.42 7.58 -9.91
N LEU A 461 21.60 7.52 -11.24
CA LEU A 461 20.58 6.94 -12.14
C LEU A 461 20.34 5.45 -11.83
N ALA A 462 21.41 4.66 -11.65
CA ALA A 462 21.32 3.25 -11.28
C ALA A 462 20.64 3.05 -9.91
N SER A 463 20.85 3.97 -8.96
CA SER A 463 20.18 3.93 -7.66
C SER A 463 18.66 4.13 -7.81
N ILE A 464 18.23 5.11 -8.61
CA ILE A 464 16.81 5.33 -8.91
C ILE A 464 16.21 4.11 -9.61
N PHE A 465 16.94 3.56 -10.58
CA PHE A 465 16.56 2.36 -11.31
C PHE A 465 16.29 1.19 -10.38
N LEU A 466 17.20 0.87 -9.45
CA LEU A 466 17.01 -0.21 -8.47
C LEU A 466 15.85 0.06 -7.48
N LEU A 467 15.56 1.32 -7.16
CA LEU A 467 14.41 1.68 -6.32
C LEU A 467 13.06 1.37 -7.00
N ILE A 468 12.98 1.41 -8.33
CA ILE A 468 11.78 0.97 -9.07
C ILE A 468 11.53 -0.54 -8.82
N PHE A 469 12.57 -1.36 -8.89
CA PHE A 469 12.47 -2.80 -8.58
C PHE A 469 12.16 -3.06 -7.10
N LEU A 470 12.67 -2.21 -6.21
CA LEU A 470 12.34 -2.31 -4.79
C LEU A 470 10.84 -2.08 -4.58
N ASP A 471 10.24 -1.13 -5.30
CA ASP A 471 8.80 -0.92 -5.26
C ASP A 471 8.02 -2.14 -5.81
N LEU A 472 8.52 -2.87 -6.81
CA LEU A 472 7.91 -4.14 -7.26
C LEU A 472 7.88 -5.19 -6.14
N LEU A 473 8.97 -5.30 -5.37
CA LEU A 473 9.06 -6.22 -4.23
C LEU A 473 8.17 -5.80 -3.06
N GLU A 474 7.91 -4.50 -2.88
CA GLU A 474 7.10 -3.99 -1.77
C GLU A 474 5.60 -3.91 -2.05
N SER A 475 5.19 -3.52 -3.26
CA SER A 475 3.77 -3.39 -3.58
C SER A 475 3.44 -3.29 -5.06
N GLY A 476 4.29 -2.63 -5.86
CA GLY A 476 3.98 -2.23 -7.22
C GLY A 476 3.02 -1.03 -7.35
N SER A 477 2.78 -0.23 -6.29
CA SER A 477 1.81 0.89 -6.31
C SER A 477 2.46 2.27 -6.08
N ASP A 478 2.01 3.28 -6.84
CA ASP A 478 2.11 4.74 -6.64
C ASP A 478 3.48 5.41 -6.46
N ARG A 479 4.55 4.69 -6.13
CA ARG A 479 5.88 5.26 -5.86
C ARG A 479 6.84 5.09 -7.03
N TRP A 480 6.71 3.96 -7.72
CA TRP A 480 7.56 3.60 -8.85
C TRP A 480 7.50 4.64 -9.98
N ASN A 481 6.33 5.28 -10.20
CA ASN A 481 6.14 6.31 -11.21
C ASN A 481 6.96 7.58 -10.87
N VAL A 482 7.12 7.93 -9.60
CA VAL A 482 7.97 9.07 -9.17
C VAL A 482 9.43 8.76 -9.46
N HIS A 483 9.88 7.54 -9.17
CA HIS A 483 11.24 7.10 -9.50
C HIS A 483 11.45 7.04 -11.02
N LEU A 484 10.47 6.55 -11.76
CA LEU A 484 10.49 6.49 -13.22
C LEU A 484 10.62 7.89 -13.83
N GLU A 485 9.78 8.86 -13.45
CA GLU A 485 9.84 10.23 -13.95
C GLU A 485 11.14 10.93 -13.56
N GLY A 486 11.67 10.65 -12.37
CA GLY A 486 13.00 11.09 -11.95
C GLY A 486 14.11 10.53 -12.84
N ALA A 487 14.08 9.23 -13.14
CA ALA A 487 15.06 8.58 -14.02
C ALA A 487 15.00 9.14 -15.44
N LYS A 488 13.80 9.29 -16.02
CA LYS A 488 13.60 9.93 -17.34
C LYS A 488 14.21 11.32 -17.38
N SER A 489 13.92 12.13 -16.35
CA SER A 489 14.45 13.49 -16.25
C SER A 489 15.98 13.51 -16.22
N LEU A 490 16.63 12.63 -15.45
CA LEU A 490 18.09 12.54 -15.40
C LEU A 490 18.70 12.04 -16.72
N ILE A 491 18.07 11.06 -17.38
CA ILE A 491 18.53 10.58 -18.69
C ILE A 491 18.50 11.72 -19.71
N SER A 492 17.42 12.50 -19.74
CA SER A 492 17.29 13.66 -20.64
C SER A 492 18.29 14.78 -20.31
N LEU A 493 18.61 14.99 -19.03
CA LEU A 493 19.60 15.98 -18.58
C LEU A 493 21.04 15.57 -18.90
N ASN A 494 21.32 14.27 -18.99
CA ASN A 494 22.65 13.71 -19.22
C ASN A 494 23.00 13.53 -20.71
N HIS A 495 22.24 14.14 -21.64
CA HIS A 495 22.69 14.28 -23.02
C HIS A 495 24.06 15.00 -23.07
N PRO A 496 25.01 14.53 -23.89
CA PRO A 496 26.42 14.87 -23.74
C PRO A 496 26.68 16.33 -24.13
N PHE A 497 26.78 17.20 -23.12
CA PHE A 497 27.53 18.45 -23.22
C PHE A 497 28.92 18.19 -22.64
N GLY A 498 29.79 17.51 -23.39
CA GLY A 498 31.19 17.32 -23.01
C GLY A 498 31.86 16.12 -23.67
N ASN A 499 33.14 16.29 -24.04
CA ASN A 499 34.01 15.34 -24.74
C ASN A 499 34.54 14.19 -23.85
N ASP A 500 33.99 13.98 -22.65
CA ASP A 500 34.44 12.90 -21.76
C ASP A 500 33.75 11.61 -22.19
N ASN A 501 34.48 10.78 -22.92
CA ASN A 501 34.02 9.46 -23.36
C ASN A 501 34.00 8.53 -22.12
N PRO A 502 32.84 8.22 -21.51
CA PRO A 502 32.80 7.29 -20.39
C PRO A 502 33.38 5.94 -20.84
N GLY A 503 34.09 5.24 -19.95
CA GLY A 503 34.60 3.90 -20.26
C GLY A 503 33.48 2.99 -20.74
N GLN A 504 33.79 2.07 -21.67
CA GLN A 504 32.80 1.24 -22.39
C GLN A 504 31.74 0.60 -21.47
N THR A 505 32.15 0.05 -20.32
CA THR A 505 31.24 -0.58 -19.34
C THR A 505 30.18 0.38 -18.77
N VAL A 506 30.55 1.64 -18.52
CA VAL A 506 29.62 2.65 -17.98
C VAL A 506 28.59 3.02 -19.04
N GLN A 507 29.01 3.13 -20.30
CA GLN A 507 28.10 3.39 -21.42
C GLN A 507 27.13 2.22 -21.64
N GLU A 508 27.60 0.98 -21.52
CA GLU A 508 26.76 -0.22 -21.60
C GLU A 508 25.70 -0.25 -20.49
N ILE A 509 26.07 0.08 -19.24
CA ILE A 509 25.14 0.18 -18.12
C ILE A 509 24.11 1.29 -18.35
N ARG A 510 24.53 2.47 -18.83
CA ARG A 510 23.61 3.58 -19.12
C ARG A 510 22.59 3.20 -20.20
N ASN A 511 23.04 2.58 -21.29
CA ASN A 511 22.17 2.12 -22.36
C ASN A 511 21.19 1.05 -21.86
N PHE A 512 21.66 0.11 -21.04
CA PHE A 512 20.83 -0.90 -20.40
C PHE A 512 19.74 -0.26 -19.54
N VAL A 513 20.10 0.66 -18.63
CA VAL A 513 19.13 1.33 -17.75
C VAL A 513 18.11 2.12 -18.57
N ALA A 514 18.52 2.87 -19.60
CA ALA A 514 17.60 3.61 -20.46
C ALA A 514 16.58 2.71 -21.18
N LYS A 515 17.03 1.55 -21.68
CA LYS A 515 16.16 0.52 -22.29
C LYS A 515 15.14 -0.03 -21.30
N GLN A 516 15.57 -0.28 -20.07
CA GLN A 516 14.65 -0.76 -19.04
C GLN A 516 13.65 0.30 -18.59
N ILE A 517 14.07 1.56 -18.48
CA ILE A 517 13.17 2.69 -18.21
C ILE A 517 12.09 2.80 -19.30
N TYR A 518 12.46 2.62 -20.57
CA TYR A 518 11.50 2.56 -21.68
C TYR A 518 10.51 1.40 -21.51
N SER A 519 11.00 0.19 -21.24
CA SER A 519 10.15 -1.01 -21.05
C SER A 519 9.18 -0.86 -19.87
N ILE A 520 9.68 -0.33 -18.74
CA ILE A 520 8.90 -0.08 -17.51
C ILE A 520 7.81 0.97 -17.76
N GLU A 521 8.14 2.06 -18.46
CA GLU A 521 7.18 3.09 -18.85
C GLU A 521 6.08 2.53 -19.75
N THR A 522 6.47 1.81 -20.79
CA THR A 522 5.57 1.33 -21.84
C THR A 522 4.56 0.31 -21.29
N LEU A 523 5.03 -0.69 -20.55
CA LEU A 523 4.17 -1.73 -19.99
C LEU A 523 3.44 -1.23 -18.73
N GLY A 524 4.07 -0.38 -17.92
CA GLY A 524 3.45 0.24 -16.76
C GLY A 524 2.31 1.19 -17.13
N ALA A 525 2.40 1.88 -18.29
CA ALA A 525 1.34 2.76 -18.78
C ALA A 525 -0.02 2.06 -18.90
N THR A 526 -0.04 0.75 -19.15
CA THR A 526 -1.27 -0.05 -19.29
C THR A 526 -2.14 -0.06 -18.03
N PHE A 527 -1.54 -0.03 -16.83
CA PHE A 527 -2.24 -0.24 -15.55
C PHE A 527 -2.33 1.01 -14.66
N VAL A 528 -1.98 2.17 -15.21
CA VAL A 528 -2.12 3.48 -14.54
C VAL A 528 -3.26 4.29 -15.11
N ARG A 529 -3.63 5.37 -14.41
CA ARG A 529 -4.60 6.33 -14.93
C ARG A 529 -4.07 6.98 -16.22
N PRO A 530 -4.94 7.26 -17.21
CA PRO A 530 -4.52 7.93 -18.43
C PRO A 530 -3.79 9.25 -18.16
N LYS A 531 -2.76 9.55 -18.95
CA LYS A 531 -1.92 10.75 -18.88
C LYS A 531 -1.08 10.90 -17.60
N LEU A 532 -0.94 9.82 -16.82
CA LEU A 532 -0.12 9.88 -15.60
C LEU A 532 1.38 9.97 -15.90
N LEU A 533 1.86 9.18 -16.85
CA LEU A 533 3.29 9.08 -17.18
C LEU A 533 3.63 9.99 -18.34
N SER A 534 4.81 10.62 -18.30
CA SER A 534 5.32 11.36 -19.46
C SER A 534 5.81 10.38 -20.53
N GLN A 535 5.61 10.71 -21.80
CA GLN A 535 6.16 9.90 -22.89
C GLN A 535 7.68 9.94 -22.83
N PHE A 536 8.29 8.76 -22.90
CA PHE A 536 9.74 8.63 -22.95
C PHE A 536 10.15 7.95 -24.26
N ALA A 537 10.94 8.67 -25.04
CA ALA A 537 11.68 8.09 -26.16
C ALA A 537 13.14 7.97 -25.73
N PRO A 538 13.74 6.78 -25.77
CA PRO A 538 15.14 6.64 -25.43
C PRO A 538 16.01 7.42 -26.44
N PRO A 539 17.16 7.95 -26.00
CA PRO A 539 18.04 8.71 -26.88
C PRO A 539 18.70 7.81 -27.93
N GLY A 540 18.19 7.87 -29.18
CA GLY A 540 18.75 7.21 -30.37
C GLY A 540 18.16 5.84 -30.70
N MET A 541 18.49 5.31 -31.89
CA MET A 541 18.23 3.90 -32.23
C MET A 541 19.13 3.03 -31.37
N LEU A 542 18.56 2.45 -30.32
CA LEU A 542 19.29 1.55 -29.45
C LEU A 542 19.55 0.22 -30.19
N PRO A 543 20.75 -0.37 -30.08
CA PRO A 543 21.05 -1.66 -30.71
C PRO A 543 20.08 -2.75 -30.23
N GLN A 544 19.71 -3.68 -31.12
CA GLN A 544 18.88 -4.84 -30.76
C GLN A 544 19.55 -5.62 -29.61
N ASP A 545 18.82 -5.83 -28.51
CA ASP A 545 19.34 -6.53 -27.35
C ASP A 545 19.66 -7.99 -27.66
N THR A 546 20.71 -8.51 -27.01
CA THR A 546 20.83 -9.95 -26.82
C THR A 546 19.77 -10.40 -25.82
N VAL A 547 19.26 -11.63 -25.97
CA VAL A 547 18.23 -12.18 -25.06
C VAL A 547 18.69 -12.16 -23.59
N GLU A 548 19.99 -12.37 -23.36
CA GLU A 548 20.64 -12.34 -22.05
C GLU A 548 20.71 -10.93 -21.43
N GLN A 549 20.38 -9.88 -22.17
CA GLN A 549 20.31 -8.49 -21.70
C GLN A 549 18.88 -7.96 -21.61
N SER A 550 17.90 -8.76 -22.04
CA SER A 550 16.49 -8.39 -21.97
C SER A 550 15.93 -8.66 -20.58
N PHE A 551 15.21 -7.69 -20.02
CA PHE A 551 14.53 -7.81 -18.73
C PHE A 551 13.35 -8.77 -18.80
N LEU A 552 12.46 -8.56 -19.77
CA LEU A 552 11.20 -9.30 -19.90
C LEU A 552 11.10 -10.12 -21.19
N GLY A 553 12.02 -9.94 -22.14
CA GLY A 553 11.99 -10.67 -23.42
C GLY A 553 10.85 -10.26 -24.35
N CYS A 554 10.17 -9.12 -24.09
CA CYS A 554 9.21 -8.56 -25.02
C CYS A 554 9.95 -8.04 -26.27
N PRO A 555 9.54 -8.45 -27.49
CA PRO A 555 10.09 -7.90 -28.72
C PRO A 555 9.97 -6.37 -28.77
N GLU A 556 11.04 -5.69 -29.15
CA GLU A 556 11.07 -4.22 -29.21
C GLU A 556 9.94 -3.65 -30.07
N TYR A 557 9.67 -4.29 -31.21
CA TYR A 557 8.54 -3.94 -32.07
C TYR A 557 7.19 -3.94 -31.33
N LEU A 558 6.93 -4.96 -30.52
CA LEU A 558 5.70 -5.06 -29.73
C LEU A 558 5.65 -4.01 -28.61
N LEU A 559 6.79 -3.69 -27.99
CA LEU A 559 6.86 -2.59 -27.02
C LEU A 559 6.48 -1.25 -27.66
N HIS A 560 7.04 -0.91 -28.82
CA HIS A 560 6.67 0.32 -29.54
C HIS A 560 5.18 0.35 -29.88
N ALA A 561 4.61 -0.78 -30.28
CA ALA A 561 3.18 -0.89 -30.57
C ALA A 561 2.31 -0.72 -29.30
N ILE A 562 2.68 -1.32 -28.17
CA ILE A 562 1.99 -1.17 -26.87
C ILE A 562 2.07 0.28 -26.37
N GLN A 563 3.21 0.95 -26.56
CA GLN A 563 3.38 2.36 -26.21
C GLN A 563 2.44 3.23 -27.04
N TYR A 564 2.37 2.98 -28.35
CA TYR A 564 1.44 3.66 -29.25
C TYR A 564 -0.02 3.45 -28.84
N ILE A 565 -0.42 2.22 -28.53
CA ILE A 565 -1.77 1.89 -28.04
C ILE A 565 -2.09 2.68 -26.76
N SER A 566 -1.16 2.72 -25.79
CA SER A 566 -1.34 3.47 -24.55
C SER A 566 -1.45 4.98 -24.79
N HIS A 567 -0.72 5.51 -25.77
CA HIS A 567 -0.86 6.90 -26.18
C HIS A 567 -2.26 7.18 -26.77
N GLN A 568 -2.78 6.29 -27.64
CA GLN A 568 -4.14 6.44 -28.16
C GLN A 568 -5.18 6.43 -27.03
N ARG A 569 -5.03 5.53 -26.05
CA ARG A 569 -5.88 5.50 -24.85
C ARG A 569 -5.88 6.84 -24.11
N ASP A 570 -4.71 7.44 -23.95
CA ASP A 570 -4.55 8.72 -23.26
C ASP A 570 -5.14 9.90 -24.05
N VAL A 571 -5.07 9.85 -25.39
CA VAL A 571 -5.77 10.80 -26.27
C VAL A 571 -7.28 10.68 -26.06
N ILE A 572 -7.85 9.47 -26.11
CA ILE A 572 -9.30 9.22 -25.91
C ILE A 572 -9.77 9.80 -24.57
N ALA A 573 -9.05 9.52 -23.49
CA ALA A 573 -9.39 10.02 -22.16
C ALA A 573 -9.37 11.57 -22.06
N GLY A 574 -8.73 12.24 -23.03
CA GLY A 574 -8.63 13.69 -23.12
C GLY A 574 -9.66 14.40 -23.98
N LEU A 575 -10.47 13.67 -24.75
CA LEU A 575 -11.46 14.26 -25.65
C LEU A 575 -12.70 14.68 -24.84
N ASP A 576 -12.82 15.98 -24.53
CA ASP A 576 -14.06 16.55 -24.01
C ASP A 576 -15.14 16.52 -25.10
N THR A 577 -16.35 16.08 -24.76
CA THR A 577 -17.55 15.89 -25.61
C THR A 577 -18.07 17.11 -26.40
N ASN A 578 -17.36 18.26 -26.42
CA ASN A 578 -17.85 19.53 -26.99
C ASN A 578 -17.01 20.11 -28.13
N THR A 579 -16.01 19.39 -28.65
CA THR A 579 -15.26 19.82 -29.84
C THR A 579 -15.12 18.65 -30.82
N LEU A 580 -16.19 18.42 -31.59
CA LEU A 580 -16.18 17.53 -32.74
C LEU A 580 -16.04 18.38 -34.00
N ASP A 581 -14.80 18.64 -34.40
CA ASP A 581 -14.50 18.50 -35.82
C ASP A 581 -14.36 16.99 -36.04
N THR A 582 -15.08 16.41 -36.98
CA THR A 582 -15.21 14.95 -37.17
C THR A 582 -13.95 14.28 -37.75
N VAL A 583 -12.94 15.06 -38.13
CA VAL A 583 -11.73 14.63 -38.87
C VAL A 583 -10.59 14.03 -38.00
N PRO A 584 -10.41 14.31 -36.69
CA PRO A 584 -9.34 13.72 -35.89
C PRO A 584 -9.56 12.24 -35.54
N ILE A 585 -10.80 11.82 -35.23
CA ILE A 585 -11.09 10.47 -34.69
C ILE A 585 -10.89 9.37 -35.74
N GLU A 586 -11.28 9.61 -36.99
CA GLU A 586 -11.12 8.65 -38.09
C GLU A 586 -9.64 8.30 -38.34
N ILE A 587 -8.74 9.28 -38.23
CA ILE A 587 -7.29 9.07 -38.36
C ILE A 587 -6.77 8.20 -37.20
N HIS A 588 -7.23 8.45 -35.97
CA HIS A 588 -6.85 7.63 -34.82
C HIS A 588 -7.33 6.17 -34.97
N ILE A 589 -8.55 5.96 -35.46
CA ILE A 589 -9.10 4.63 -35.76
C ILE A 589 -8.26 3.94 -36.84
N GLN A 590 -7.99 4.60 -37.97
CA GLN A 590 -7.23 4.02 -39.07
C GLN A 590 -5.80 3.65 -38.63
N ASN A 591 -5.11 4.54 -37.92
CA ASN A 591 -3.75 4.27 -37.46
C ASN A 591 -3.70 3.13 -36.43
N LEU A 592 -4.63 3.11 -35.47
CA LEU A 592 -4.69 2.03 -34.50
C LEU A 592 -5.02 0.68 -35.16
N THR A 593 -5.91 0.66 -36.14
CA THR A 593 -6.22 -0.54 -36.95
C THR A 593 -4.97 -1.04 -37.67
N THR A 594 -4.23 -0.15 -38.34
CA THR A 594 -2.95 -0.50 -38.99
C THR A 594 -1.94 -1.08 -38.00
N VAL A 595 -1.83 -0.53 -36.79
CA VAL A 595 -0.94 -1.06 -35.75
C VAL A 595 -1.39 -2.45 -35.30
N LEU A 596 -2.69 -2.67 -35.09
CA LEU A 596 -3.24 -3.98 -34.72
C LEU A 596 -3.01 -5.03 -35.82
N ASP A 597 -3.24 -4.69 -37.09
CA ASP A 597 -2.95 -5.56 -38.23
C ASP A 597 -1.47 -5.93 -38.30
N SER A 598 -0.60 -4.97 -38.00
CA SER A 598 0.85 -5.19 -38.00
C SER A 598 1.30 -6.06 -36.81
N ILE A 599 0.70 -5.91 -35.62
CA ILE A 599 0.91 -6.82 -34.49
C ILE A 599 0.43 -8.24 -34.87
N GLN A 600 -0.73 -8.37 -35.51
CA GLN A 600 -1.28 -9.65 -35.95
C GLN A 600 -0.33 -10.37 -36.92
N GLN A 601 0.33 -9.63 -37.81
CA GLN A 601 1.30 -10.14 -38.78
C GLN A 601 2.70 -10.37 -38.21
N PHE A 602 2.99 -9.94 -36.98
CA PHE A 602 4.29 -10.15 -36.35
C PHE A 602 4.62 -11.64 -36.21
N ASP A 603 5.73 -12.06 -36.80
CA ASP A 603 6.21 -13.45 -36.77
C ASP A 603 7.14 -13.69 -35.56
N CYS A 604 6.58 -14.33 -34.54
CA CYS A 604 7.27 -14.65 -33.30
C CYS A 604 8.43 -15.64 -33.49
N TYR A 605 8.32 -16.57 -34.45
CA TYR A 605 9.35 -17.56 -34.71
C TYR A 605 10.53 -16.91 -35.46
N LEU A 606 10.23 -16.11 -36.48
CA LEU A 606 11.26 -15.36 -37.21
C LEU A 606 11.99 -14.41 -36.26
N TRP A 607 11.29 -13.69 -35.39
CA TRP A 607 11.92 -12.89 -34.35
C TRP A 607 12.83 -13.75 -33.46
N ALA A 608 12.33 -14.85 -32.90
CA ALA A 608 13.10 -15.70 -31.99
C ALA A 608 14.35 -16.30 -32.64
N SER A 609 14.27 -16.68 -33.93
CA SER A 609 15.37 -17.30 -34.68
C SER A 609 16.44 -16.33 -35.18
N THR A 610 16.14 -15.03 -35.21
CA THR A 610 17.04 -13.97 -35.72
C THR A 610 17.76 -13.23 -34.60
N LEU A 611 17.50 -13.55 -33.33
CA LEU A 611 18.14 -12.90 -32.19
C LEU A 611 19.65 -13.23 -32.17
N PRO A 612 20.51 -12.24 -31.90
CA PRO A 612 21.95 -12.46 -31.81
C PRO A 612 22.28 -13.38 -30.62
N HIS A 613 22.59 -14.64 -30.90
CA HIS A 613 22.98 -15.63 -29.90
C HIS A 613 24.48 -15.52 -29.56
N GLN A 614 24.82 -15.27 -28.29
CA GLN A 614 26.21 -15.39 -27.81
C GLN A 614 26.52 -16.82 -27.30
N SER A 615 25.48 -17.63 -27.03
CA SER A 615 25.56 -18.99 -26.50
C SER A 615 24.58 -19.91 -27.24
N GLN A 616 25.01 -21.07 -27.73
CA GLN A 616 24.20 -22.06 -28.50
C GLN A 616 23.09 -22.79 -27.70
N VAL A 617 22.61 -22.24 -26.57
CA VAL A 617 21.88 -23.01 -25.54
C VAL A 617 20.39 -22.64 -25.41
N HIS A 618 19.94 -21.57 -26.07
CA HIS A 618 18.58 -21.05 -25.85
C HIS A 618 17.57 -21.66 -26.84
N ASP A 619 16.43 -22.14 -26.31
CA ASP A 619 15.39 -22.78 -27.11
C ASP A 619 14.55 -21.74 -27.86
N THR A 620 14.75 -21.64 -29.18
CA THR A 620 14.00 -20.76 -30.09
C THR A 620 12.49 -20.92 -29.96
N ASN A 621 12.00 -22.14 -29.70
CA ASN A 621 10.56 -22.38 -29.54
C ASN A 621 10.04 -21.70 -28.26
N LYS A 622 10.80 -21.75 -27.17
CA LYS A 622 10.40 -21.10 -25.91
C LYS A 622 10.34 -19.58 -26.04
N LEU A 623 11.32 -18.98 -26.73
CA LEU A 623 11.30 -17.54 -27.01
C LEU A 623 10.15 -17.15 -27.92
N CYS A 624 9.83 -17.98 -28.92
CA CYS A 624 8.64 -17.80 -29.76
C CYS A 624 7.36 -17.77 -28.90
N ILE A 625 7.19 -18.74 -27.98
CA ILE A 625 6.05 -18.78 -27.05
C ILE A 625 6.01 -17.54 -26.15
N LEU A 626 7.15 -17.07 -25.63
CA LEU A 626 7.23 -15.83 -24.85
C LEU A 626 6.75 -14.61 -25.65
N SER A 627 7.27 -14.42 -26.87
CA SER A 627 6.83 -13.32 -27.73
C SER A 627 5.35 -13.43 -28.13
N GLN A 628 4.84 -14.64 -28.29
CA GLN A 628 3.43 -14.88 -28.59
C GLN A 628 2.53 -14.40 -27.42
N ALA A 629 2.96 -14.58 -26.17
CA ALA A 629 2.22 -14.08 -25.00
C ALA A 629 2.06 -12.55 -25.05
N TYR A 630 3.14 -11.83 -25.40
CA TYR A 630 3.10 -10.38 -25.56
C TYR A 630 2.27 -9.94 -26.76
N LYS A 631 2.40 -10.63 -27.89
CA LYS A 631 1.61 -10.36 -29.10
C LYS A 631 0.12 -10.44 -28.82
N LEU A 632 -0.33 -11.54 -28.22
CA LEU A 632 -1.74 -11.76 -27.89
C LEU A 632 -2.24 -10.75 -26.85
N GLY A 633 -1.46 -10.46 -25.80
CA GLY A 633 -1.83 -9.43 -24.83
C GLY A 633 -1.92 -8.03 -25.44
N ALA A 634 -1.04 -7.68 -26.39
CA ALA A 634 -1.07 -6.40 -27.11
C ALA A 634 -2.30 -6.28 -28.01
N LEU A 635 -2.69 -7.36 -28.70
CA LEU A 635 -3.92 -7.41 -29.50
C LEU A 635 -5.16 -7.21 -28.61
N LEU A 636 -5.25 -7.93 -27.49
CA LEU A 636 -6.38 -7.79 -26.56
C LEU A 636 -6.51 -6.35 -26.03
N TYR A 637 -5.39 -5.80 -25.55
CA TYR A 637 -5.33 -4.44 -25.04
C TYR A 637 -5.67 -3.40 -26.12
N GLY A 638 -5.06 -3.50 -27.30
CA GLY A 638 -5.27 -2.56 -28.38
C GLY A 638 -6.68 -2.61 -28.96
N GLN A 639 -7.29 -3.79 -29.04
CA GLN A 639 -8.70 -3.91 -29.44
C GLN A 639 -9.63 -3.21 -28.44
N ARG A 640 -9.36 -3.24 -27.13
CA ARG A 640 -10.16 -2.47 -26.16
C ARG A 640 -10.02 -0.96 -26.31
N VAL A 641 -8.83 -0.48 -26.72
CA VAL A 641 -8.63 0.93 -27.05
C VAL A 641 -9.36 1.31 -28.34
N LEU A 642 -9.37 0.42 -29.34
CA LEU A 642 -10.11 0.62 -30.59
C LEU A 642 -11.64 0.62 -30.38
N ASP A 643 -12.13 -0.32 -29.58
CA ASP A 643 -13.51 -0.42 -29.11
C ASP A 643 -13.95 0.91 -28.44
N ALA A 644 -13.08 1.51 -27.61
CA ALA A 644 -13.34 2.79 -26.98
C ALA A 644 -13.40 3.97 -27.98
N LEU A 645 -12.60 3.96 -29.06
CA LEU A 645 -12.66 4.97 -30.14
C LEU A 645 -13.91 4.85 -30.99
N THR A 646 -14.29 3.62 -31.31
CA THR A 646 -15.43 3.30 -32.19
C THR A 646 -16.76 3.23 -31.45
N ASN A 647 -16.72 3.24 -30.12
CA ASN A 647 -17.84 2.98 -29.23
C ASN A 647 -18.55 1.65 -29.58
N GLN A 648 -17.74 0.63 -29.80
CA GLN A 648 -18.15 -0.76 -30.05
C GLN A 648 -17.59 -1.67 -28.97
N THR A 649 -18.12 -2.89 -28.87
CA THR A 649 -17.58 -3.93 -28.00
C THR A 649 -17.33 -5.17 -28.83
N THR A 650 -16.06 -5.48 -29.06
CA THR A 650 -15.65 -6.64 -29.85
C THR A 650 -15.47 -7.85 -28.92
N ALA A 651 -16.03 -9.00 -29.29
CA ALA A 651 -15.80 -10.27 -28.61
C ALA A 651 -14.38 -10.77 -28.94
N GLN A 652 -13.64 -11.21 -27.93
CA GLN A 652 -12.22 -11.58 -28.06
C GLN A 652 -11.92 -12.95 -27.45
N ASP A 653 -12.94 -13.82 -27.34
CA ASP A 653 -12.83 -15.12 -26.68
C ASP A 653 -11.70 -15.98 -27.28
N ASP A 654 -11.59 -16.05 -28.61
CA ASP A 654 -10.56 -16.87 -29.27
C ASP A 654 -9.13 -16.42 -28.94
N LEU A 655 -8.87 -15.10 -29.01
CA LEU A 655 -7.58 -14.51 -28.63
C LEU A 655 -7.27 -14.74 -27.15
N LEU A 656 -8.28 -14.60 -26.29
CA LEU A 656 -8.14 -14.84 -24.85
C LEU A 656 -7.82 -16.31 -24.55
N TYR A 657 -8.52 -17.25 -25.20
CA TYR A 657 -8.25 -18.69 -25.05
C TYR A 657 -6.84 -19.04 -25.51
N GLU A 658 -6.39 -18.48 -26.63
CA GLU A 658 -5.02 -18.66 -27.12
C GLU A 658 -4.00 -18.12 -26.10
N LEU A 659 -4.20 -16.91 -25.57
CA LEU A 659 -3.31 -16.31 -24.58
C LEU A 659 -3.23 -17.16 -23.30
N ILE A 660 -4.38 -17.63 -22.80
CA ILE A 660 -4.43 -18.52 -21.63
C ILE A 660 -3.68 -19.83 -21.90
N GLY A 661 -3.79 -20.39 -23.10
CA GLY A 661 -3.03 -21.57 -23.52
C GLY A 661 -1.52 -21.34 -23.55
N VAL A 662 -1.09 -20.19 -24.06
CA VAL A 662 0.32 -19.77 -24.06
C VAL A 662 0.85 -19.58 -22.63
N ILE A 663 0.09 -18.89 -21.76
CA ILE A 663 0.40 -18.74 -20.34
C ILE A 663 0.55 -20.12 -19.67
N GLY A 664 -0.36 -21.05 -19.96
CA GLY A 664 -0.30 -22.42 -19.46
C GLY A 664 0.95 -23.18 -19.89
N SER A 665 1.38 -22.98 -21.13
CA SER A 665 2.61 -23.59 -21.68
C SER A 665 3.87 -23.05 -21.02
N LEU A 666 3.88 -21.77 -20.66
CA LEU A 666 5.01 -21.13 -19.96
C LEU A 666 5.02 -21.42 -18.46
N ARG A 667 3.89 -21.85 -17.87
CA ARG A 667 3.73 -22.03 -16.41
C ARG A 667 4.76 -22.98 -15.79
N SER A 668 5.25 -23.98 -16.53
CA SER A 668 6.27 -24.92 -16.02
C SER A 668 7.71 -24.42 -16.20
N ASP A 669 7.95 -23.37 -16.98
CA ASP A 669 9.28 -22.84 -17.25
C ASP A 669 9.59 -21.66 -16.33
N TYR A 670 10.31 -21.91 -15.23
CA TYR A 670 10.65 -20.88 -14.25
C TYR A 670 11.41 -19.68 -14.85
N SER A 671 12.24 -19.91 -15.89
CA SER A 671 13.06 -18.85 -16.49
C SER A 671 12.21 -17.84 -17.25
N LEU A 672 11.16 -18.31 -17.94
CA LEU A 672 10.30 -17.45 -18.76
C LEU A 672 9.01 -17.05 -18.08
N PHE A 673 8.50 -17.85 -17.14
CA PHE A 673 7.25 -17.56 -16.44
C PHE A 673 7.32 -16.24 -15.66
N LYS A 674 8.49 -15.93 -15.07
CA LYS A 674 8.74 -14.66 -14.37
C LYS A 674 8.68 -13.42 -15.28
N CYS A 675 8.64 -13.59 -16.60
CA CYS A 675 8.58 -12.49 -17.55
C CYS A 675 7.14 -12.12 -17.95
N ILE A 676 6.13 -12.93 -17.62
CA ILE A 676 4.80 -12.78 -18.21
C ILE A 676 3.72 -12.24 -17.26
N LEU A 677 4.09 -11.44 -16.24
CA LEU A 677 3.09 -10.83 -15.36
C LEU A 677 2.13 -9.90 -16.13
N TRP A 678 2.68 -9.09 -17.05
CA TRP A 678 1.86 -8.20 -17.88
C TRP A 678 0.83 -8.98 -18.73
N PRO A 679 1.22 -10.00 -19.54
CA PRO A 679 0.25 -10.85 -20.24
C PRO A 679 -0.77 -11.55 -19.33
N ILE A 680 -0.37 -12.04 -18.16
CA ILE A 680 -1.28 -12.66 -17.18
C ILE A 680 -2.35 -11.66 -16.71
N CYS A 681 -1.95 -10.43 -16.39
CA CYS A 681 -2.87 -9.38 -15.95
C CYS A 681 -3.86 -8.99 -17.06
N ILE A 682 -3.42 -8.88 -18.32
CA ILE A 682 -4.30 -8.62 -19.46
C ILE A 682 -5.33 -9.74 -19.62
N ALA A 683 -4.88 -11.01 -19.66
CA ALA A 683 -5.77 -12.15 -19.76
C ALA A 683 -6.80 -12.15 -18.61
N ALA A 684 -6.36 -11.79 -17.39
CA ALA A 684 -7.21 -11.82 -16.22
C ALA A 684 -8.28 -10.73 -16.27
N LEU A 685 -7.93 -9.52 -16.69
CA LEU A 685 -8.89 -8.42 -16.86
C LEU A 685 -9.89 -8.68 -17.99
N GLU A 686 -9.49 -9.42 -19.03
CA GLU A 686 -10.39 -9.83 -20.11
C GLU A 686 -11.24 -11.07 -19.78
N SER A 687 -10.96 -11.81 -18.69
CA SER A 687 -11.62 -13.10 -18.41
C SER A 687 -13.01 -12.97 -17.80
N PRO A 688 -14.09 -13.36 -18.52
CA PRO A 688 -15.44 -13.36 -17.97
C PRO A 688 -15.77 -14.64 -17.19
N TRP A 689 -15.11 -15.76 -17.49
CA TRP A 689 -15.52 -17.08 -17.01
C TRP A 689 -14.81 -17.51 -15.72
N PRO A 690 -15.52 -18.07 -14.72
CA PRO A 690 -14.93 -18.49 -13.45
C PRO A 690 -13.71 -19.42 -13.57
N ALA A 691 -13.74 -20.38 -14.52
CA ALA A 691 -12.63 -21.31 -14.71
C ALA A 691 -11.33 -20.62 -15.20
N GLN A 692 -11.47 -19.63 -16.09
CA GLN A 692 -10.33 -18.82 -16.54
C GLN A 692 -9.78 -17.97 -15.39
N ARG A 693 -10.68 -17.33 -14.63
CA ARG A 693 -10.34 -16.52 -13.44
C ARG A 693 -9.60 -17.34 -12.37
N GLU A 694 -10.03 -18.57 -12.12
CA GLU A 694 -9.37 -19.51 -11.20
C GLU A 694 -7.97 -19.88 -11.69
N PHE A 695 -7.84 -20.26 -12.97
CA PHE A 695 -6.55 -20.58 -13.57
C PHE A 695 -5.55 -19.41 -13.47
N LEU A 696 -5.99 -18.19 -13.82
CA LEU A 696 -5.14 -17.00 -13.80
C LEU A 696 -4.79 -16.55 -12.38
N THR A 697 -5.69 -16.73 -11.41
CA THR A 697 -5.37 -16.53 -9.99
C THR A 697 -4.26 -17.49 -9.55
N ALA A 698 -4.34 -18.76 -9.95
CA ALA A 698 -3.31 -19.74 -9.65
C ALA A 698 -1.97 -19.46 -10.38
N CYS A 699 -2.00 -18.76 -11.52
CA CYS A 699 -0.80 -18.26 -12.19
C CYS A 699 -0.17 -17.10 -11.41
N LEU A 700 -0.96 -16.15 -10.90
CA LEU A 700 -0.47 -15.03 -10.08
C LEU A 700 0.12 -15.51 -8.75
N ASP A 701 -0.51 -16.50 -8.10
CA ASP A 701 0.02 -17.13 -6.88
C ASP A 701 1.36 -17.83 -7.15
N LYS A 702 1.45 -18.58 -8.26
CA LYS A 702 2.72 -19.19 -8.67
C LYS A 702 3.77 -18.13 -9.00
N PHE A 703 3.40 -17.04 -9.66
CA PHE A 703 4.32 -15.96 -10.00
C PHE A 703 4.91 -15.35 -8.73
N TRP A 704 4.10 -15.10 -7.70
CA TRP A 704 4.57 -14.69 -6.38
C TRP A 704 5.54 -15.72 -5.79
N GLN A 705 5.21 -17.02 -5.80
CA GLN A 705 6.07 -18.07 -5.27
C GLN A 705 7.43 -18.16 -5.98
N ASP A 706 7.45 -17.90 -7.29
CA ASP A 706 8.66 -18.00 -8.09
C ASP A 706 9.54 -16.75 -7.96
N THR A 707 8.94 -15.57 -7.81
CA THR A 707 9.65 -14.28 -7.89
C THR A 707 9.79 -13.53 -6.57
N MET A 708 8.93 -13.83 -5.60
CA MET A 708 8.78 -13.08 -4.35
C MET A 708 8.49 -11.57 -4.57
N CYS A 709 7.91 -11.19 -5.71
CA CYS A 709 7.53 -9.81 -6.01
C CYS A 709 6.09 -9.53 -5.57
N LEU A 710 5.89 -8.65 -4.58
CA LEU A 710 4.56 -8.45 -3.97
C LEU A 710 3.56 -7.80 -4.95
N ASN A 711 4.04 -7.17 -6.02
CA ASN A 711 3.20 -6.69 -7.11
C ASN A 711 2.30 -7.80 -7.71
N ALA A 712 2.74 -9.07 -7.75
CA ALA A 712 1.92 -10.18 -8.23
C ALA A 712 0.76 -10.50 -7.28
N VAL A 713 0.99 -10.43 -5.97
CA VAL A 713 -0.07 -10.60 -4.96
C VAL A 713 -1.09 -9.47 -5.07
N ASN A 714 -0.63 -8.24 -5.30
CA ASN A 714 -1.52 -7.10 -5.47
C ASN A 714 -2.26 -7.16 -6.80
N ALA A 715 -1.62 -7.61 -7.90
CA ALA A 715 -2.29 -7.89 -9.17
C ALA A 715 -3.51 -8.81 -8.96
N GLY A 716 -3.35 -9.91 -8.21
CA GLY A 716 -4.45 -10.82 -7.89
C GLY A 716 -5.60 -10.13 -7.16
N LYS A 717 -5.30 -9.27 -6.17
CA LYS A 717 -6.32 -8.51 -5.44
C LYS A 717 -7.07 -7.53 -6.34
N ILE A 718 -6.36 -6.80 -7.19
CA ILE A 718 -6.95 -5.76 -8.07
C ILE A 718 -7.84 -6.41 -9.11
N VAL A 719 -7.36 -7.48 -9.74
CA VAL A 719 -8.12 -8.25 -10.73
C VAL A 719 -9.39 -8.83 -10.09
N GLN A 720 -9.30 -9.38 -8.88
CA GLN A 720 -10.49 -9.87 -8.16
C GLN A 720 -11.48 -8.75 -7.83
N GLN A 721 -11.00 -7.58 -7.41
CA GLN A 721 -11.86 -6.39 -7.19
C GLN A 721 -12.53 -5.95 -8.49
N TYR A 722 -11.79 -5.98 -9.60
CA TYR A 722 -12.33 -5.66 -10.92
C TYR A 722 -13.43 -6.64 -11.34
N TRP A 723 -13.21 -7.96 -11.18
CA TRP A 723 -14.23 -8.97 -11.47
C TRP A 723 -15.51 -8.77 -10.66
N GLN A 724 -15.38 -8.50 -9.35
CA GLN A 724 -16.53 -8.20 -8.48
C GLN A 724 -17.30 -6.96 -8.93
N TRP A 725 -16.58 -5.92 -9.39
CA TRP A 725 -17.19 -4.71 -9.93
C TRP A 725 -17.88 -4.97 -11.27
N ALA A 726 -17.22 -5.69 -12.18
CA ALA A 726 -17.74 -6.00 -13.52
C ALA A 726 -19.02 -6.85 -13.44
N ASP A 727 -19.04 -7.89 -12.59
CA ASP A 727 -20.19 -8.78 -12.40
C ASP A 727 -21.42 -8.02 -11.82
N GLY A 728 -21.22 -6.90 -11.13
CA GLY A 728 -22.29 -6.12 -10.48
C GLY A 728 -22.89 -4.98 -11.31
N GLN A 729 -22.19 -4.46 -12.32
CA GLN A 729 -22.60 -3.27 -13.09
C GLN A 729 -23.26 -3.60 -14.43
N GLY A 730 -23.15 -4.84 -14.93
CA GLY A 730 -23.71 -5.23 -16.23
C GLY A 730 -23.19 -4.41 -17.43
N GLN A 731 -22.04 -3.72 -17.28
CA GLN A 731 -21.45 -2.84 -18.30
C GLN A 731 -20.20 -3.44 -18.94
N GLU A 732 -19.97 -3.00 -20.18
CA GLU A 732 -18.87 -3.37 -21.09
C GLU A 732 -17.47 -3.13 -20.50
N SER A 733 -16.49 -3.95 -20.91
CA SER A 733 -15.11 -3.92 -20.44
C SER A 733 -14.42 -2.56 -20.70
N ARG A 734 -14.38 -1.70 -19.68
CA ARG A 734 -13.62 -0.43 -19.69
C ARG A 734 -12.48 -0.41 -18.67
N TRP A 735 -11.89 -1.57 -18.36
CA TRP A 735 -10.77 -1.63 -17.40
C TRP A 735 -9.61 -0.73 -17.83
N ILE A 736 -9.40 -0.54 -19.14
CA ILE A 736 -8.34 0.32 -19.69
C ILE A 736 -8.34 1.75 -19.11
N PHE A 737 -9.50 2.28 -18.68
CA PHE A 737 -9.60 3.60 -18.04
C PHE A 737 -9.73 3.51 -16.52
N HIS A 738 -10.30 2.44 -16.00
CA HIS A 738 -10.70 2.33 -14.60
C HIS A 738 -9.67 1.61 -13.71
N ILE A 739 -8.78 0.80 -14.29
CA ILE A 739 -7.86 -0.05 -13.53
C ILE A 739 -6.93 0.76 -12.61
N GLY A 740 -6.42 1.90 -13.09
CA GLY A 740 -5.59 2.81 -12.28
C GLY A 740 -6.36 3.57 -11.19
N PHE A 741 -7.69 3.45 -11.13
CA PHE A 741 -8.50 3.98 -10.02
C PHE A 741 -8.80 2.92 -8.96
N LEU A 742 -8.54 1.64 -9.24
CA LEU A 742 -8.73 0.53 -8.31
C LEU A 742 -7.50 0.37 -7.44
N GLY A 743 -7.41 1.19 -6.39
CA GLY A 743 -6.43 1.02 -5.31
C GLY A 743 -5.05 1.64 -5.53
N GLY A 744 -4.78 2.29 -6.68
CA GLY A 744 -3.52 3.01 -6.94
C GLY A 744 -3.11 3.00 -8.41
N ASP A 745 -1.97 3.63 -8.71
CA ASP A 745 -1.30 3.57 -10.01
C ASP A 745 -0.29 2.40 -10.02
N TRP A 746 -0.57 1.35 -10.80
CA TRP A 746 0.09 0.04 -10.65
C TRP A 746 1.20 -0.25 -11.68
N LEU A 747 2.26 -0.94 -11.23
CA LEU A 747 3.30 -1.54 -12.07
C LEU A 747 3.23 -3.07 -12.02
N LEU A 748 2.53 -3.65 -12.99
CA LEU A 748 2.24 -5.09 -13.07
C LEU A 748 3.04 -5.74 -14.20
N ILE A 749 4.37 -5.71 -14.07
CA ILE A 749 5.33 -6.25 -15.04
C ILE A 749 6.28 -7.24 -14.41
#